data_AF-A0A9P8EUG6-F1
#
_entry.id   AF-A0A9P8EUG6-F1
#
_cell.length_a   1.000
_cell.length_b   1.000
_cell.length_c   1.000
_cell.angle_alpha   90.00
_cell.angle_beta   90.00
_cell.angle_gamma   90.00
#
_symmetry.space_group_name_H-M   'P 1'
#
loop_
_entity.id
_entity.type
_entity.pdbx_description
1 polymer ?
#
loop_
_entity_poly.entity_id
_entity_poly.type
_entity_poly.pdbx_seq_one_letter_code
_entity_poly.pdbx_strand_id
1 'polypeptide(L)'
;MTSLQSDFGSHFGTENIPFGIASSNKHTSPQAVTRFENNVIFLADLVQSVSELQTLPNGIFSQQTLNAFAALGRPAHRLVRSAIQKLIQESKLPEGSTEDVSACQMHLPVSVADFTDFSCSEYHNLNAGLAAMGRKGLPPSWGFIPPGYAGRCSSIKISGTPVRRPVGSFWEDNMAAMRGENKKIIYGPSRRMDYELELSAVIGKPLPYGQTVTAEKAGEHIFGFVMLNDWSARDIQILEMIPLGPLNSKNSGTTMSPWIITYDAMEPFRVRGPGWKHTLPPHLAVEKDDRGLSIDLSAFVQSPERDVTRACLANSSVLAWSFEQLLAHQGSAGCGFQAGDLLACGTVSEDSDDGRGCMLEHNLPPPAVQRGYLADGVVVQFTGKCGEGVGFGECRAELLPALSTETWTIVNRGTVFTMTQFRHAFSLDKQELNEMAPPGTVTLMDRELVRTNTGHHEFEENHIHLNPEPSPDPADPLNFSNSRKVMILVLMSLYAFVTNVSSSIISSALPSLVTAFMQLHPHGPPTGILPFSKLTHLVAINNLFLGASNIWWVPLGNTFGRRPVILACLAILCATSIWAGEAKSYNSLLAARLFQGVGGGAADTLAPDVVGQIFFVHQRGRAMAIYTIFLASGSLIGGLIGGYITASMGWRWTMYISAILSGAILLLSFLFVPETLFDREAAMAVVRPEGYDKDSPVGEKAEMARVETAASTVFPEYTFARSLKIGMYRPGFFKRCITPYTTLLFPGTWMVMLHYAGLVGLIVTISTVAPQILAQPPYLWGGSVGLINVGGLVGTVLGAIYTYFTADYIVKRQAKRERHGFGEPEARLPLMFPALTIATAGALCFGFSAKAATPKAWIGLEFGNGMVAFGLMQVPSIGFNYLIESYGAWSADCFLMVVTFRAIISFAWTFFVGTWVESAGPALPFGIFALLMGVFSLTTVPVWLFGKRMRVATSKLVMKGYVRSE
;
A
#
# COMPACT_ATOMS: atom_id res chain seq x y z
N MET A 1 -49.88 -8.41 -4.14
CA MET A 1 -49.69 -9.40 -3.07
C MET A 1 -49.35 -8.63 -1.80
N THR A 2 -49.83 -9.07 -0.63
CA THR A 2 -49.54 -8.42 0.67
C THR A 2 -48.32 -9.01 1.38
N SER A 3 -47.76 -10.11 0.89
CA SER A 3 -46.57 -10.78 1.41
C SER A 3 -45.86 -11.56 0.30
N LEU A 4 -44.58 -11.88 0.53
CA LEU A 4 -43.80 -12.78 -0.34
C LEU A 4 -44.40 -14.19 -0.30
N GLN A 5 -44.18 -14.97 -1.36
CA GLN A 5 -44.63 -16.35 -1.38
C GLN A 5 -43.84 -17.15 -0.33
N SER A 6 -44.55 -17.89 0.52
CA SER A 6 -43.96 -18.66 1.62
C SER A 6 -44.22 -20.16 1.51
N ASP A 7 -45.26 -20.56 0.78
CA ASP A 7 -45.56 -21.96 0.47
C ASP A 7 -45.23 -22.27 -0.99
N PHE A 8 -44.47 -23.35 -1.17
CA PHE A 8 -44.03 -23.85 -2.47
C PHE A 8 -44.39 -25.33 -2.65
N GLY A 9 -45.25 -25.92 -1.82
CA GLY A 9 -45.62 -27.34 -1.93
C GLY A 9 -46.09 -27.73 -3.34
N SER A 10 -46.87 -26.86 -4.00
CA SER A 10 -47.34 -27.06 -5.38
C SER A 10 -46.25 -27.08 -6.45
N HIS A 11 -45.02 -26.67 -6.12
CA HIS A 11 -43.86 -26.78 -7.02
C HIS A 11 -43.28 -28.19 -7.03
N PHE A 12 -43.57 -29.03 -6.04
CA PHE A 12 -42.85 -30.28 -5.79
C PHE A 12 -43.77 -31.51 -5.84
N GLY A 13 -44.48 -31.68 -6.95
CA GLY A 13 -45.29 -32.88 -7.21
C GLY A 13 -44.45 -34.08 -7.63
N THR A 14 -45.14 -35.20 -7.91
CA THR A 14 -44.51 -36.46 -8.38
C THR A 14 -43.78 -36.31 -9.71
N GLU A 15 -44.16 -35.32 -10.52
CA GLU A 15 -43.51 -34.99 -11.79
C GLU A 15 -42.23 -34.15 -11.61
N ASN A 16 -41.92 -33.66 -10.40
CA ASN A 16 -40.71 -32.87 -10.17
C ASN A 16 -39.56 -33.67 -9.59
N ILE A 17 -39.71 -34.22 -8.37
CA ILE A 17 -38.69 -34.97 -7.62
C ILE A 17 -37.27 -34.36 -7.81
N PRO A 18 -37.03 -33.13 -7.30
CA PRO A 18 -35.75 -32.47 -7.44
C PRO A 18 -34.72 -33.06 -6.48
N PHE A 19 -33.44 -32.68 -6.63
CA PHE A 19 -32.39 -33.08 -5.70
C PHE A 19 -31.76 -31.87 -5.01
N GLY A 20 -31.44 -32.02 -3.73
CA GLY A 20 -30.79 -30.99 -2.92
C GLY A 20 -29.89 -31.60 -1.84
N ILE A 21 -29.31 -30.74 -1.01
CA ILE A 21 -28.58 -31.11 0.21
C ILE A 21 -29.25 -30.44 1.40
N ALA A 22 -29.54 -31.22 2.44
CA ALA A 22 -30.10 -30.70 3.68
C ALA A 22 -29.51 -31.39 4.90
N SER A 23 -29.65 -30.73 6.05
CA SER A 23 -29.48 -31.29 7.38
C SER A 23 -30.65 -30.87 8.27
N SER A 24 -30.85 -31.56 9.39
CA SER A 24 -31.86 -31.26 10.38
C SER A 24 -31.37 -31.63 11.78
N ASN A 25 -32.21 -31.44 12.79
CA ASN A 25 -31.92 -31.91 14.15
C ASN A 25 -31.83 -33.45 14.24
N LYS A 26 -32.56 -34.17 13.37
CA LYS A 26 -32.50 -35.65 13.29
C LYS A 26 -31.34 -36.11 12.41
N HIS A 27 -31.13 -35.42 11.28
CA HIS A 27 -30.09 -35.69 10.30
C HIS A 27 -29.01 -34.61 10.37
N THR A 28 -28.13 -34.73 11.37
CA THR A 28 -27.18 -33.67 11.73
C THR A 28 -26.09 -33.38 10.70
N SER A 29 -25.81 -34.33 9.80
CA SER A 29 -24.83 -34.17 8.72
C SER A 29 -25.51 -33.80 7.41
N PRO A 30 -25.00 -32.81 6.64
CA PRO A 30 -25.50 -32.51 5.30
C PRO A 30 -25.42 -33.73 4.39
N GLN A 31 -26.55 -34.09 3.78
CA GLN A 31 -26.66 -35.28 2.92
C GLN A 31 -27.69 -35.06 1.80
N ALA A 32 -27.71 -35.98 0.83
CA ALA A 32 -28.58 -35.89 -0.35
C ALA A 32 -30.06 -36.09 0.02
N VAL A 33 -30.89 -35.17 -0.46
CA VAL A 33 -32.33 -35.15 -0.22
C VAL A 33 -33.11 -34.90 -1.51
N THR A 34 -34.39 -35.27 -1.50
CA THR A 34 -35.38 -34.84 -2.50
C THR A 34 -36.53 -34.11 -1.82
N ARG A 35 -37.45 -33.53 -2.60
CA ARG A 35 -38.63 -32.82 -2.10
C ARG A 35 -39.91 -33.35 -2.74
N PHE A 36 -40.91 -33.60 -1.90
CA PHE A 36 -42.28 -33.86 -2.30
C PHE A 36 -43.21 -33.00 -1.45
N GLU A 37 -43.94 -32.10 -2.10
CA GLU A 37 -44.72 -31.05 -1.46
C GLU A 37 -43.87 -30.27 -0.43
N ASN A 38 -44.31 -30.26 0.84
CA ASN A 38 -43.58 -29.63 1.95
C ASN A 38 -42.67 -30.59 2.71
N ASN A 39 -42.55 -31.84 2.27
CA ASN A 39 -41.68 -32.84 2.89
C ASN A 39 -40.33 -32.95 2.17
N VAL A 40 -39.25 -32.92 2.94
CA VAL A 40 -37.89 -33.28 2.54
C VAL A 40 -37.68 -34.75 2.86
N ILE A 41 -37.21 -35.52 1.87
CA ILE A 41 -36.96 -36.96 1.99
C ILE A 41 -35.46 -37.20 1.92
N PHE A 42 -34.90 -37.82 2.97
CA PHE A 42 -33.48 -38.14 3.08
C PHE A 42 -33.13 -39.42 2.33
N LEU A 43 -32.29 -39.31 1.30
CA LEU A 43 -32.06 -40.41 0.35
C LEU A 43 -31.23 -41.55 0.94
N ALA A 44 -30.38 -41.26 1.92
CA ALA A 44 -29.57 -42.27 2.61
C ALA A 44 -30.44 -43.33 3.30
N ASP A 45 -31.60 -42.94 3.83
CA ASP A 45 -32.53 -43.82 4.54
C ASP A 45 -33.33 -44.72 3.59
N LEU A 46 -33.44 -44.32 2.32
CA LEU A 46 -34.16 -45.09 1.30
C LEU A 46 -33.36 -46.31 0.83
N VAL A 47 -32.02 -46.25 0.89
CA VAL A 47 -31.13 -47.30 0.33
C VAL A 47 -31.35 -48.66 1.00
N GLN A 48 -31.66 -48.68 2.29
CA GLN A 48 -31.91 -49.93 3.02
C GLN A 48 -33.25 -50.58 2.64
N SER A 49 -34.23 -49.75 2.28
CA SER A 49 -35.61 -50.19 2.01
C SER A 49 -35.89 -50.48 0.53
N VAL A 50 -35.01 -50.04 -0.38
CA VAL A 50 -35.16 -50.22 -1.83
C VAL A 50 -33.95 -50.95 -2.40
N SER A 51 -34.13 -52.22 -2.74
CA SER A 51 -33.07 -53.08 -3.28
C SER A 51 -32.40 -52.52 -4.53
N GLU A 52 -33.17 -51.84 -5.37
CA GLU A 52 -32.72 -51.23 -6.62
C GLU A 52 -31.73 -50.09 -6.36
N LEU A 53 -31.82 -49.39 -5.24
CA LEU A 53 -30.87 -48.32 -4.88
C LEU A 53 -29.53 -48.87 -4.37
N GLN A 54 -29.49 -50.12 -3.94
CA GLN A 54 -28.25 -50.77 -3.46
C GLN A 54 -27.27 -51.09 -4.59
N THR A 55 -27.68 -50.98 -5.86
CA THR A 55 -26.78 -51.12 -7.01
C THR A 55 -25.90 -49.90 -7.24
N LEU A 56 -26.21 -48.77 -6.58
CA LEU A 56 -25.42 -47.54 -6.66
C LEU A 56 -24.19 -47.63 -5.74
N PRO A 57 -23.14 -46.81 -5.97
CA PRO A 57 -21.97 -46.79 -5.08
C PRO A 57 -22.34 -46.52 -3.62
N ASN A 58 -21.75 -47.29 -2.70
CA ASN A 58 -22.01 -47.15 -1.27
C ASN A 58 -21.71 -45.73 -0.77
N GLY A 59 -22.62 -45.18 0.04
CA GLY A 59 -22.46 -43.86 0.65
C GLY A 59 -22.69 -42.68 -0.31
N ILE A 60 -23.15 -42.91 -1.55
CA ILE A 60 -23.38 -41.83 -2.54
C ILE A 60 -24.32 -40.74 -2.02
N PHE A 61 -25.35 -41.11 -1.26
CA PHE A 61 -26.32 -40.16 -0.71
C PHE A 61 -25.90 -39.55 0.63
N SER A 62 -24.87 -40.09 1.29
CA SER A 62 -24.32 -39.54 2.53
C SER A 62 -23.24 -38.47 2.28
N GLN A 63 -22.97 -38.14 1.01
CA GLN A 63 -22.04 -37.07 0.66
C GLN A 63 -22.65 -35.69 0.94
N GLN A 64 -21.78 -34.73 1.27
CA GLN A 64 -22.18 -33.35 1.57
C GLN A 64 -22.57 -32.54 0.33
N THR A 65 -22.34 -33.07 -0.88
CA THR A 65 -22.74 -32.46 -2.15
C THR A 65 -23.21 -33.52 -3.14
N LEU A 66 -23.96 -33.10 -4.16
CA LEU A 66 -24.49 -33.98 -5.20
C LEU A 66 -23.49 -34.26 -6.32
N ASN A 67 -22.26 -33.74 -6.30
CA ASN A 67 -21.30 -33.87 -7.42
C ASN A 67 -21.09 -35.32 -7.85
N ALA A 68 -20.87 -36.23 -6.90
CA ALA A 68 -20.66 -37.64 -7.22
C ALA A 68 -21.94 -38.31 -7.76
N PHE A 69 -23.11 -37.96 -7.21
CA PHE A 69 -24.39 -38.47 -7.71
C PHE A 69 -24.69 -37.95 -9.13
N ALA A 70 -24.46 -36.66 -9.38
CA ALA A 70 -24.60 -36.03 -10.68
C ALA A 70 -23.70 -36.69 -11.74
N ALA A 71 -22.49 -37.10 -11.36
CA ALA A 71 -21.53 -37.78 -12.22
C ALA A 71 -21.92 -39.20 -12.66
N LEU A 72 -22.88 -39.85 -11.98
CA LEU A 72 -23.38 -41.19 -12.37
C LEU A 72 -24.17 -41.18 -13.69
N GLY A 73 -24.65 -40.01 -14.11
CA GLY A 73 -25.39 -39.82 -15.36
C GLY A 73 -26.87 -40.22 -15.30
N ARG A 74 -27.60 -39.85 -16.36
CA ARG A 74 -29.07 -39.95 -16.45
C ARG A 74 -29.66 -41.33 -16.07
N PRO A 75 -29.07 -42.49 -16.44
CA PRO A 75 -29.65 -43.79 -16.05
C PRO A 75 -29.76 -43.98 -14.53
N ALA A 76 -28.74 -43.56 -13.75
CA ALA A 76 -28.78 -43.62 -12.30
C ALA A 76 -29.78 -42.62 -11.72
N HIS A 77 -29.86 -41.41 -12.29
CA HIS A 77 -30.82 -40.39 -11.86
C HIS A 77 -32.27 -40.85 -12.06
N ARG A 78 -32.57 -41.48 -13.20
CA ARG A 78 -33.89 -42.08 -13.49
C ARG A 78 -34.24 -43.22 -12.55
N LEU A 79 -33.28 -44.10 -12.26
CA LEU A 79 -33.46 -45.19 -11.31
C LEU A 79 -33.91 -44.67 -9.94
N VAL A 80 -33.21 -43.67 -9.41
CA VAL A 80 -33.52 -43.04 -8.11
C VAL A 80 -34.86 -42.34 -8.15
N ARG A 81 -35.10 -41.54 -9.20
CA ARG A 81 -36.36 -40.82 -9.40
C ARG A 81 -37.55 -41.77 -9.44
N SER A 82 -37.50 -42.83 -10.24
CA SER A 82 -38.58 -43.81 -10.36
C SER A 82 -38.79 -44.59 -9.05
N ALA A 83 -37.73 -44.92 -8.31
CA ALA A 83 -37.86 -45.53 -7.00
C ALA A 83 -38.61 -44.61 -6.01
N ILE A 84 -38.26 -43.33 -5.95
CA ILE A 84 -38.94 -42.34 -5.10
C ILE A 84 -40.41 -42.19 -5.52
N GLN A 85 -40.68 -42.04 -6.82
CA GLN A 85 -42.05 -41.93 -7.34
C GLN A 85 -42.90 -43.14 -6.94
N LYS A 86 -42.34 -44.36 -7.05
CA LYS A 86 -43.01 -45.59 -6.63
C LYS A 86 -43.31 -45.61 -5.13
N LEU A 87 -42.34 -45.23 -4.28
CA LEU A 87 -42.56 -45.16 -2.83
C LEU A 87 -43.64 -44.15 -2.44
N ILE A 88 -43.67 -42.98 -3.11
CA ILE A 88 -44.70 -41.95 -2.89
C ILE A 88 -46.08 -42.48 -3.32
N GLN A 89 -46.18 -43.07 -4.52
CA GLN A 89 -47.43 -43.63 -5.03
C GLN A 89 -47.98 -44.75 -4.14
N GLU A 90 -47.10 -45.61 -3.60
CA GLU A 90 -47.48 -46.69 -2.69
C GLU A 90 -47.65 -46.24 -1.23
N SER A 91 -47.31 -44.99 -0.89
CA SER A 91 -47.28 -44.47 0.49
C SER A 91 -46.42 -45.32 1.43
N LYS A 92 -45.26 -45.80 0.95
CA LYS A 92 -44.33 -46.71 1.67
C LYS A 92 -42.97 -46.09 1.96
N LEU A 93 -42.91 -44.78 2.20
CA LEU A 93 -41.66 -44.16 2.62
C LEU A 93 -41.23 -44.72 4.00
N PRO A 94 -39.94 -45.03 4.21
CA PRO A 94 -39.45 -45.53 5.50
C PRO A 94 -39.77 -44.58 6.65
N GLU A 95 -40.06 -45.14 7.83
CA GLU A 95 -40.30 -44.32 9.01
C GLU A 95 -39.04 -43.53 9.38
N GLY A 96 -39.19 -42.22 9.60
CA GLY A 96 -38.09 -41.32 9.94
C GLY A 96 -37.32 -40.73 8.75
N SER A 97 -37.55 -41.19 7.52
CA SER A 97 -36.86 -40.66 6.33
C SER A 97 -37.39 -39.31 5.82
N THR A 98 -38.46 -38.80 6.44
CA THR A 98 -39.15 -37.57 6.00
C THR A 98 -39.25 -36.54 7.12
N GLU A 99 -39.04 -35.29 6.76
CA GLU A 99 -39.19 -34.13 7.64
C GLU A 99 -39.81 -32.95 6.90
N ASP A 100 -40.53 -32.09 7.60
CA ASP A 100 -41.06 -30.85 7.01
C ASP A 100 -39.89 -29.93 6.60
N VAL A 101 -40.02 -29.27 5.45
CA VAL A 101 -38.98 -28.38 4.92
C VAL A 101 -38.60 -27.25 5.89
N SER A 102 -39.54 -26.78 6.72
CA SER A 102 -39.28 -25.76 7.73
C SER A 102 -38.39 -26.25 8.89
N ALA A 103 -38.30 -27.57 9.09
CA ALA A 103 -37.41 -28.19 10.07
C ALA A 103 -36.01 -28.49 9.50
N CYS A 104 -35.80 -28.26 8.21
CA CYS A 104 -34.57 -28.56 7.50
C CYS A 104 -33.75 -27.30 7.21
N GLN A 105 -32.43 -27.40 7.35
CA GLN A 105 -31.49 -26.42 6.82
C GLN A 105 -31.00 -26.88 5.45
N MET A 106 -31.31 -26.10 4.42
CA MET A 106 -30.81 -26.33 3.06
C MET A 106 -29.37 -25.83 2.90
N HIS A 107 -28.56 -26.57 2.14
CA HIS A 107 -27.18 -26.23 1.80
C HIS A 107 -27.01 -26.07 0.28
N LEU A 108 -25.83 -25.61 -0.16
CA LEU A 108 -25.50 -25.62 -1.59
C LEU A 108 -25.56 -27.07 -2.12
N PRO A 109 -26.35 -27.36 -3.16
CA PRO A 109 -26.53 -28.73 -3.66
C PRO A 109 -25.27 -29.30 -4.33
N VAL A 110 -24.37 -28.46 -4.84
CA VAL A 110 -23.12 -28.88 -5.48
C VAL A 110 -21.96 -28.00 -5.02
N SER A 111 -20.76 -28.58 -5.02
CA SER A 111 -19.51 -27.82 -5.01
C SER A 111 -19.24 -27.33 -6.43
N VAL A 112 -19.28 -26.02 -6.63
CA VAL A 112 -19.07 -25.40 -7.96
C VAL A 112 -17.59 -25.15 -8.17
N ALA A 113 -16.98 -25.87 -9.12
CA ALA A 113 -15.57 -25.67 -9.49
C ALA A 113 -15.44 -24.52 -10.49
N ASP A 114 -16.26 -24.53 -11.55
CA ASP A 114 -16.35 -23.46 -12.54
C ASP A 114 -17.79 -22.95 -12.71
N PHE A 115 -17.90 -21.63 -12.93
CA PHE A 115 -19.15 -20.93 -13.17
C PHE A 115 -18.98 -20.02 -14.39
N THR A 116 -19.84 -20.17 -15.39
CA THR A 116 -19.87 -19.31 -16.58
C THR A 116 -21.25 -18.71 -16.70
N ASP A 117 -21.29 -17.39 -16.87
CA ASP A 117 -22.51 -16.64 -17.11
C ASP A 117 -22.56 -16.17 -18.56
N PHE A 118 -23.65 -16.51 -19.25
CA PHE A 118 -23.87 -16.15 -20.63
C PHE A 118 -24.79 -14.94 -20.74
N SER A 119 -25.13 -14.54 -21.95
CA SER A 119 -26.15 -13.54 -22.19
C SER A 119 -27.02 -14.03 -23.34
N CYS A 120 -28.10 -14.73 -23.01
CA CYS A 120 -28.88 -15.50 -24.00
C CYS A 120 -30.21 -14.83 -24.39
N SER A 121 -30.70 -13.84 -23.64
CA SER A 121 -31.91 -13.09 -24.00
C SER A 121 -31.60 -11.98 -25.01
N GLU A 122 -32.22 -12.04 -26.19
CA GLU A 122 -32.12 -10.99 -27.22
C GLU A 122 -32.66 -9.65 -26.70
N TYR A 123 -33.80 -9.70 -25.98
CA TYR A 123 -34.43 -8.52 -25.40
C TYR A 123 -33.54 -7.86 -24.35
N HIS A 124 -32.94 -8.64 -23.45
CA HIS A 124 -31.99 -8.12 -22.48
C HIS A 124 -30.80 -7.42 -23.16
N ASN A 125 -30.22 -8.04 -24.20
CA ASN A 125 -29.08 -7.45 -24.91
C ASN A 125 -29.44 -6.17 -25.66
N LEU A 126 -30.63 -6.12 -26.28
CA LEU A 126 -31.13 -4.90 -26.93
C LEU A 126 -31.36 -3.79 -25.91
N ASN A 127 -31.94 -4.12 -24.75
CA ASN A 127 -32.23 -3.19 -23.67
C ASN A 127 -30.94 -2.68 -23.01
N ALA A 128 -29.99 -3.57 -22.71
CA ALA A 128 -28.67 -3.21 -22.21
C ALA A 128 -27.90 -2.34 -23.21
N GLY A 129 -27.96 -2.66 -24.51
CA GLY A 129 -27.39 -1.84 -25.57
C GLY A 129 -28.00 -0.43 -25.62
N LEU A 130 -29.33 -0.32 -25.47
CA LEU A 130 -30.01 0.97 -25.37
C LEU A 130 -29.57 1.76 -24.13
N ALA A 131 -29.46 1.10 -22.98
CA ALA A 131 -29.01 1.72 -21.72
C ALA A 131 -27.58 2.25 -21.80
N ALA A 132 -26.67 1.48 -22.41
CA ALA A 132 -25.24 1.79 -22.47
C ALA A 132 -24.84 2.70 -23.63
N MET A 133 -25.41 2.48 -24.83
CA MET A 133 -25.01 3.18 -26.06
C MET A 133 -26.06 4.17 -26.58
N GLY A 134 -27.21 4.29 -25.92
CA GLY A 134 -28.32 5.15 -26.37
C GLY A 134 -29.03 4.64 -27.63
N ARG A 135 -28.76 3.42 -28.08
CA ARG A 135 -29.44 2.76 -29.22
C ARG A 135 -29.59 1.27 -28.98
N LYS A 136 -30.72 0.69 -29.38
CA LYS A 136 -30.89 -0.77 -29.40
C LYS A 136 -29.89 -1.36 -30.40
N GLY A 137 -29.10 -2.34 -29.97
CA GLY A 137 -28.11 -3.00 -30.82
C GLY A 137 -27.53 -4.22 -30.14
N LEU A 138 -27.49 -5.33 -30.89
CA LEU A 138 -26.89 -6.59 -30.44
C LEU A 138 -25.37 -6.55 -30.66
N PRO A 139 -24.59 -7.31 -29.86
CA PRO A 139 -23.18 -7.56 -30.15
C PRO A 139 -22.99 -8.09 -31.58
N PRO A 140 -21.91 -7.72 -32.30
CA PRO A 140 -21.66 -8.20 -33.66
C PRO A 140 -21.60 -9.73 -33.77
N SER A 141 -21.21 -10.42 -32.70
CA SER A 141 -21.10 -11.87 -32.61
C SER A 141 -22.41 -12.59 -32.24
N TRP A 142 -23.47 -11.86 -31.85
CA TRP A 142 -24.70 -12.42 -31.27
C TRP A 142 -25.33 -13.53 -32.11
N GLY A 143 -25.34 -13.38 -33.44
CA GLY A 143 -25.95 -14.34 -34.34
C GLY A 143 -25.11 -15.59 -34.63
N PHE A 144 -23.89 -15.68 -34.08
CA PHE A 144 -22.90 -16.69 -34.45
C PHE A 144 -22.42 -17.52 -33.26
N ILE A 145 -22.30 -16.90 -32.08
CA ILE A 145 -21.86 -17.55 -30.85
C ILE A 145 -22.68 -17.05 -29.64
N PRO A 146 -22.95 -17.89 -28.63
CA PRO A 146 -23.50 -17.43 -27.37
C PRO A 146 -22.44 -16.62 -26.60
N PRO A 147 -22.65 -15.32 -26.35
CA PRO A 147 -21.69 -14.51 -25.59
C PRO A 147 -21.74 -14.90 -24.12
N GLY A 148 -20.58 -15.02 -23.48
CA GLY A 148 -20.48 -15.32 -22.04
C GLY A 148 -19.10 -15.01 -21.47
N TYR A 149 -19.00 -15.06 -20.15
CA TYR A 149 -17.78 -14.78 -19.39
C TYR A 149 -17.70 -15.67 -18.15
N ALA A 150 -16.49 -15.87 -17.63
CA ALA A 150 -16.30 -16.63 -16.40
C ALA A 150 -16.78 -15.83 -15.18
N GLY A 151 -17.72 -16.39 -14.42
CA GLY A 151 -18.21 -15.85 -13.17
C GLY A 151 -17.36 -16.27 -11.97
N ARG A 152 -17.78 -15.90 -10.75
CA ARG A 152 -17.03 -16.19 -9.52
C ARG A 152 -17.70 -17.25 -8.66
N CYS A 153 -17.09 -18.44 -8.61
CA CYS A 153 -17.63 -19.58 -7.86
C CYS A 153 -17.73 -19.34 -6.35
N SER A 154 -16.74 -18.67 -5.74
CA SER A 154 -16.66 -18.50 -4.27
C SER A 154 -17.79 -17.63 -3.67
N SER A 155 -18.42 -16.80 -4.50
CA SER A 155 -19.50 -15.88 -4.12
C SER A 155 -20.89 -16.44 -4.43
N ILE A 156 -20.99 -17.68 -4.94
CA ILE A 156 -22.27 -18.38 -5.05
C ILE A 156 -22.70 -18.81 -3.66
N LYS A 157 -23.90 -18.38 -3.25
CA LYS A 157 -24.49 -18.65 -1.94
C LYS A 157 -25.88 -19.22 -2.09
N ILE A 158 -26.25 -20.08 -1.16
CA ILE A 158 -27.58 -20.70 -1.12
C ILE A 158 -28.64 -19.64 -0.82
N SER A 159 -29.83 -19.82 -1.39
CA SER A 159 -31.06 -19.09 -1.06
C SER A 159 -31.21 -18.90 0.46
N GLY A 160 -31.59 -17.70 0.88
CA GLY A 160 -31.67 -17.27 2.27
C GLY A 160 -30.41 -16.57 2.79
N THR A 161 -29.26 -16.73 2.13
CA THR A 161 -28.02 -16.03 2.53
C THR A 161 -28.07 -14.56 2.12
N PRO A 162 -27.93 -13.60 3.05
CA PRO A 162 -27.92 -12.17 2.69
C PRO A 162 -26.73 -11.80 1.80
N VAL A 163 -26.95 -10.86 0.88
CA VAL A 163 -25.91 -10.29 0.02
C VAL A 163 -25.61 -8.87 0.49
N ARG A 164 -24.33 -8.50 0.55
CA ARG A 164 -23.92 -7.18 1.02
C ARG A 164 -23.70 -6.23 -0.16
N ARG A 165 -24.23 -5.01 -0.09
CA ARG A 165 -23.94 -3.96 -1.08
C ARG A 165 -22.42 -3.79 -1.22
N PRO A 166 -21.86 -3.96 -2.43
CA PRO A 166 -20.42 -3.84 -2.64
C PRO A 166 -19.96 -2.39 -2.55
N VAL A 167 -18.72 -2.23 -2.11
CA VAL A 167 -17.95 -0.97 -2.18
C VAL A 167 -16.96 -1.12 -3.32
N GLY A 168 -16.99 -0.21 -4.29
CA GLY A 168 -16.15 -0.29 -5.48
C GLY A 168 -15.89 1.06 -6.12
N SER A 169 -15.11 1.03 -7.21
CA SER A 169 -14.81 2.22 -8.00
C SER A 169 -15.84 2.38 -9.11
N PHE A 170 -16.35 3.59 -9.33
CA PHE A 170 -17.28 3.90 -10.42
C PHE A 170 -17.21 5.39 -10.78
N TRP A 171 -17.76 5.78 -11.93
CA TRP A 171 -17.81 7.20 -12.30
C TRP A 171 -18.78 7.97 -11.39
N GLU A 172 -18.39 9.17 -10.96
CA GLU A 172 -19.23 10.05 -10.15
C GLU A 172 -20.57 10.32 -10.84
N ASP A 173 -20.53 10.47 -12.16
CA ASP A 173 -21.69 10.45 -13.07
C ASP A 173 -21.42 9.46 -14.22
N ASN A 174 -21.95 8.23 -14.08
CA ASN A 174 -21.83 7.19 -15.10
C ASN A 174 -22.44 7.58 -16.45
N MET A 175 -23.49 8.40 -16.47
CA MET A 175 -24.16 8.77 -17.72
C MET A 175 -23.35 9.83 -18.48
N ALA A 176 -22.77 10.81 -17.77
CA ALA A 176 -21.84 11.76 -18.35
C ALA A 176 -20.57 11.06 -18.87
N ALA A 177 -20.02 10.12 -18.09
CA ALA A 177 -18.84 9.36 -18.48
C ALA A 177 -19.05 8.54 -19.77
N MET A 178 -20.22 7.90 -19.93
CA MET A 178 -20.57 7.19 -21.17
C MET A 178 -20.72 8.12 -22.39
N ARG A 179 -21.03 9.41 -22.20
CA ARG A 179 -21.01 10.44 -23.25
C ARG A 179 -19.62 11.06 -23.50
N GLY A 180 -18.60 10.60 -22.77
CA GLY A 180 -17.23 11.15 -22.84
C GLY A 180 -16.99 12.39 -21.98
N GLU A 181 -17.95 12.76 -21.13
CA GLU A 181 -17.94 13.96 -20.27
C GLU A 181 -17.61 13.59 -18.81
N ASN A 182 -17.20 14.59 -18.00
CA ASN A 182 -17.03 14.50 -16.54
C ASN A 182 -16.45 13.16 -15.98
N LYS A 183 -15.21 12.86 -16.36
CA LYS A 183 -14.51 11.59 -16.08
C LYS A 183 -13.93 11.47 -14.66
N LYS A 184 -14.70 11.80 -13.63
CA LYS A 184 -14.23 11.65 -12.24
C LYS A 184 -14.64 10.28 -11.70
N ILE A 185 -13.66 9.47 -11.31
CA ILE A 185 -13.89 8.18 -10.62
C ILE A 185 -13.95 8.44 -9.12
N ILE A 186 -14.91 7.81 -8.46
CA ILE A 186 -15.05 7.78 -7.00
C ILE A 186 -15.03 6.33 -6.51
N TYR A 187 -14.74 6.15 -5.22
CA TYR A 187 -14.76 4.87 -4.55
C TYR A 187 -15.75 4.94 -3.39
N GLY A 188 -16.68 4.00 -3.33
CA GLY A 188 -17.71 3.99 -2.30
C GLY A 188 -18.74 2.88 -2.51
N PRO A 189 -19.79 2.85 -1.68
CA PRO A 189 -20.91 1.93 -1.84
C PRO A 189 -21.57 2.13 -3.21
N SER A 190 -21.89 1.02 -3.88
CA SER A 190 -22.64 1.08 -5.15
C SER A 190 -23.97 1.79 -4.95
N ARG A 191 -24.26 2.75 -5.83
CA ARG A 191 -25.51 3.51 -5.93
C ARG A 191 -26.51 2.85 -6.88
N ARG A 192 -26.07 1.86 -7.66
CA ARG A 192 -26.88 1.19 -8.70
C ARG A 192 -26.86 -0.33 -8.54
N MET A 193 -27.26 -0.79 -7.36
CA MET A 193 -27.39 -2.21 -7.07
C MET A 193 -28.63 -2.79 -7.74
N ASP A 194 -28.48 -3.95 -8.36
CA ASP A 194 -29.46 -4.58 -9.23
C ASP A 194 -29.53 -6.09 -8.97
N TYR A 195 -30.64 -6.70 -9.37
CA TYR A 195 -30.81 -8.15 -9.48
C TYR A 195 -30.76 -8.56 -10.96
N GLU A 196 -30.43 -9.82 -11.24
CA GLU A 196 -30.59 -10.41 -12.57
C GLU A 196 -31.32 -11.73 -12.45
N LEU A 197 -32.50 -11.82 -13.07
CA LEU A 197 -33.33 -13.02 -13.08
C LEU A 197 -32.76 -14.06 -14.04
N GLU A 198 -32.24 -15.17 -13.52
CA GLU A 198 -31.53 -16.17 -14.32
C GLU A 198 -31.87 -17.61 -13.99
N LEU A 199 -31.51 -18.49 -14.93
CA LEU A 199 -31.48 -19.94 -14.79
C LEU A 199 -30.08 -20.45 -15.09
N SER A 200 -29.70 -21.56 -14.47
CA SER A 200 -28.41 -22.20 -14.71
C SER A 200 -28.53 -23.71 -14.83
N ALA A 201 -27.82 -24.27 -15.80
CA ALA A 201 -27.62 -25.71 -15.92
C ALA A 201 -26.48 -26.16 -15.01
N VAL A 202 -26.71 -27.27 -14.29
CA VAL A 202 -25.70 -27.95 -13.47
C VAL A 202 -25.12 -29.09 -14.28
N ILE A 203 -23.81 -29.12 -14.46
CA ILE A 203 -23.13 -30.20 -15.18
C ILE A 203 -23.10 -31.47 -14.31
N GLY A 204 -23.51 -32.59 -14.88
CA GLY A 204 -23.45 -33.90 -14.25
C GLY A 204 -22.31 -34.75 -14.79
N LYS A 205 -22.38 -35.13 -16.07
CA LYS A 205 -21.36 -35.96 -16.72
C LYS A 205 -20.16 -35.09 -17.09
N PRO A 206 -18.96 -35.34 -16.53
CA PRO A 206 -17.77 -34.57 -16.87
C PRO A 206 -17.43 -34.65 -18.36
N LEU A 207 -16.83 -33.59 -18.91
CA LEU A 207 -16.21 -33.59 -20.23
C LEU A 207 -14.69 -33.49 -20.04
N PRO A 208 -13.90 -34.51 -20.35
CA PRO A 208 -12.45 -34.45 -20.17
C PRO A 208 -11.80 -33.31 -20.98
N TYR A 209 -10.71 -32.74 -20.45
CA TYR A 209 -9.90 -31.75 -21.17
C TYR A 209 -9.47 -32.25 -22.56
N GLY A 210 -9.52 -31.37 -23.55
CA GLY A 210 -9.21 -31.66 -24.95
C GLY A 210 -10.34 -32.37 -25.72
N GLN A 211 -11.42 -32.78 -25.06
CA GLN A 211 -12.61 -33.30 -25.74
C GLN A 211 -13.62 -32.19 -26.01
N THR A 212 -14.43 -32.39 -27.04
CA THR A 212 -15.50 -31.48 -27.45
C THR A 212 -16.82 -32.22 -27.51
N VAL A 213 -17.93 -31.48 -27.48
CA VAL A 213 -19.28 -32.02 -27.58
C VAL A 213 -20.14 -31.09 -28.45
N THR A 214 -21.03 -31.68 -29.25
CA THR A 214 -21.99 -30.93 -30.06
C THR A 214 -23.24 -30.58 -29.25
N ALA A 215 -23.97 -29.53 -29.63
CA ALA A 215 -25.21 -29.15 -28.96
C ALA A 215 -26.22 -30.31 -28.89
N GLU A 216 -26.26 -31.16 -29.92
CA GLU A 216 -27.13 -32.34 -29.93
C GLU A 216 -26.83 -33.38 -28.83
N LYS A 217 -25.57 -33.53 -28.43
CA LYS A 217 -25.15 -34.48 -27.39
C LYS A 217 -24.96 -33.84 -26.01
N ALA A 218 -24.92 -32.51 -25.95
CA ALA A 218 -24.64 -31.78 -24.72
C ALA A 218 -25.72 -31.98 -23.63
N GLY A 219 -26.96 -32.30 -24.01
CA GLY A 219 -28.03 -32.63 -23.05
C GLY A 219 -27.70 -33.84 -22.16
N GLU A 220 -26.87 -34.79 -22.61
CA GLU A 220 -26.41 -35.91 -21.79
C GLU A 220 -25.48 -35.50 -20.64
N HIS A 221 -24.90 -34.29 -20.74
CA HIS A 221 -23.97 -33.77 -19.76
C HIS A 221 -24.64 -32.94 -18.66
N ILE A 222 -25.90 -32.52 -18.86
CA ILE A 222 -26.63 -31.68 -17.91
C ILE A 222 -27.36 -32.58 -16.91
N PHE A 223 -27.11 -32.35 -15.61
CA PHE A 223 -27.81 -33.03 -14.53
C PHE A 223 -29.22 -32.43 -14.33
N GLY A 224 -29.31 -31.11 -14.31
CA GLY A 224 -30.55 -30.39 -14.09
C GLY A 224 -30.33 -28.89 -14.05
N PHE A 225 -31.32 -28.17 -13.53
CA PHE A 225 -31.39 -26.72 -13.57
C PHE A 225 -31.69 -26.13 -12.20
N VAL A 226 -31.20 -24.92 -11.96
CA VAL A 226 -31.45 -24.10 -10.77
C VAL A 226 -31.78 -22.67 -11.18
N MET A 227 -32.44 -21.92 -10.30
CA MET A 227 -32.56 -20.47 -10.45
C MET A 227 -31.35 -19.78 -9.85
N LEU A 228 -30.92 -18.69 -10.49
CA LEU A 228 -29.88 -17.80 -9.99
C LEU A 228 -30.39 -16.37 -9.89
N ASN A 229 -29.83 -15.64 -8.93
CA ASN A 229 -29.80 -14.18 -8.91
C ASN A 229 -28.35 -13.71 -8.97
N ASP A 230 -27.95 -13.18 -10.13
CA ASP A 230 -26.61 -12.63 -10.32
C ASP A 230 -26.56 -11.14 -9.96
N TRP A 231 -26.30 -10.89 -8.67
CA TRP A 231 -26.37 -9.55 -8.10
C TRP A 231 -25.36 -8.61 -8.75
N SER A 232 -25.85 -7.44 -9.19
CA SER A 232 -25.12 -6.60 -10.13
C SER A 232 -25.02 -5.16 -9.66
N ALA A 233 -23.81 -4.69 -9.37
CA ALA A 233 -23.53 -3.28 -9.12
C ALA A 233 -23.22 -2.54 -10.43
N ARG A 234 -24.26 -2.01 -11.09
CA ARG A 234 -24.18 -1.46 -12.46
C ARG A 234 -23.21 -0.31 -12.61
N ASP A 235 -23.08 0.51 -11.58
CA ASP A 235 -22.15 1.63 -11.59
C ASP A 235 -20.69 1.19 -11.59
N ILE A 236 -20.34 0.18 -10.80
CA ILE A 236 -19.02 -0.46 -10.83
C ILE A 236 -18.80 -1.13 -12.18
N GLN A 237 -19.82 -1.85 -12.67
CA GLN A 237 -19.78 -2.58 -13.95
C GLN A 237 -19.41 -1.66 -15.11
N ILE A 238 -20.07 -0.51 -15.24
CA ILE A 238 -19.83 0.45 -16.32
C ILE A 238 -18.37 0.92 -16.36
N LEU A 239 -17.71 1.05 -15.21
CA LEU A 239 -16.30 1.45 -15.16
C LEU A 239 -15.34 0.32 -15.56
N GLU A 240 -15.56 -0.90 -15.08
CA GLU A 240 -14.58 -1.99 -15.22
C GLU A 240 -14.79 -2.90 -16.45
N MET A 241 -16.01 -2.91 -17.02
CA MET A 241 -16.41 -3.88 -18.05
C MET A 241 -15.59 -3.82 -19.34
N ILE A 242 -15.03 -2.66 -19.70
CA ILE A 242 -14.27 -2.51 -20.94
C ILE A 242 -12.75 -2.49 -20.65
N PRO A 243 -11.93 -3.33 -21.30
CA PRO A 243 -12.26 -4.29 -22.35
C PRO A 243 -12.48 -5.74 -21.86
N LEU A 244 -12.36 -6.02 -20.57
CA LEU A 244 -12.16 -7.39 -20.05
C LEU A 244 -13.43 -8.11 -19.58
N GLY A 245 -14.58 -7.44 -19.58
CA GLY A 245 -15.83 -7.95 -19.03
C GLY A 245 -16.04 -7.57 -17.55
N PRO A 246 -17.22 -7.91 -16.99
CA PRO A 246 -17.55 -7.61 -15.61
C PRO A 246 -16.67 -8.39 -14.62
N LEU A 247 -16.41 -7.82 -13.45
CA LEU A 247 -15.59 -8.43 -12.40
C LEU A 247 -16.21 -8.17 -11.02
N ASN A 248 -15.76 -7.13 -10.30
CA ASN A 248 -16.21 -6.83 -8.94
C ASN A 248 -17.69 -6.42 -8.88
N SER A 249 -18.26 -5.97 -10.00
CA SER A 249 -19.68 -5.67 -10.11
C SER A 249 -20.58 -6.89 -9.95
N LYS A 250 -20.06 -8.10 -10.22
CA LYS A 250 -20.78 -9.39 -10.14
C LYS A 250 -20.26 -10.26 -9.00
N ASN A 251 -18.96 -10.23 -8.72
CA ASN A 251 -18.32 -11.02 -7.67
C ASN A 251 -18.81 -10.74 -6.23
N SER A 252 -19.67 -9.73 -6.05
CA SER A 252 -20.25 -9.37 -4.76
C SER A 252 -21.22 -10.42 -4.21
N GLY A 253 -21.84 -11.23 -5.08
CA GLY A 253 -22.72 -12.31 -4.67
C GLY A 253 -23.55 -12.86 -5.82
N THR A 254 -23.73 -14.17 -5.87
CA THR A 254 -24.72 -14.83 -6.73
C THR A 254 -25.55 -15.74 -5.84
N THR A 255 -26.87 -15.61 -5.84
CA THR A 255 -27.76 -16.47 -5.02
C THR A 255 -28.26 -17.63 -5.87
N MET A 256 -28.31 -18.85 -5.32
CA MET A 256 -28.79 -20.05 -6.00
C MET A 256 -29.95 -20.73 -5.25
N SER A 257 -30.97 -21.17 -5.98
CA SER A 257 -32.04 -21.99 -5.42
C SER A 257 -31.53 -23.36 -4.94
N PRO A 258 -32.08 -23.93 -3.86
CA PRO A 258 -31.55 -25.15 -3.25
C PRO A 258 -31.87 -26.45 -4.00
N TRP A 259 -32.86 -26.42 -4.90
CA TRP A 259 -33.39 -27.62 -5.56
C TRP A 259 -32.95 -27.67 -7.02
N ILE A 260 -32.18 -28.71 -7.38
CA ILE A 260 -31.82 -29.01 -8.77
C ILE A 260 -32.97 -29.77 -9.41
N ILE A 261 -33.61 -29.14 -10.40
CA ILE A 261 -34.68 -29.75 -11.19
C ILE A 261 -34.04 -30.57 -12.30
N THR A 262 -34.21 -31.89 -12.26
CA THR A 262 -33.50 -32.79 -13.20
C THR A 262 -33.82 -32.50 -14.65
N TYR A 263 -32.88 -32.82 -15.56
CA TYR A 263 -33.10 -32.69 -17.00
C TYR A 263 -34.37 -33.44 -17.47
N ASP A 264 -34.60 -34.65 -16.93
CA ASP A 264 -35.80 -35.44 -17.24
C ASP A 264 -37.11 -34.77 -16.81
N ALA A 265 -37.14 -34.06 -15.68
CA ALA A 265 -38.31 -33.32 -15.22
C ALA A 265 -38.63 -32.10 -16.11
N MET A 266 -37.63 -31.55 -16.79
CA MET A 266 -37.78 -30.40 -17.68
C MET A 266 -38.10 -30.80 -19.13
N GLU A 267 -37.79 -32.03 -19.53
CA GLU A 267 -37.97 -32.53 -20.91
C GLU A 267 -39.40 -32.35 -21.47
N PRO A 268 -40.49 -32.53 -20.68
CA PRO A 268 -41.86 -32.27 -21.15
C PRO A 268 -42.18 -30.81 -21.46
N PHE A 269 -41.38 -29.87 -20.95
CA PHE A 269 -41.58 -28.42 -21.11
C PHE A 269 -40.68 -27.82 -22.19
N ARG A 270 -40.03 -28.66 -22.99
CA ARG A 270 -39.30 -28.25 -24.18
C ARG A 270 -40.26 -27.70 -25.23
N VAL A 271 -39.96 -26.52 -25.73
CA VAL A 271 -40.75 -25.79 -26.73
C VAL A 271 -39.85 -25.28 -27.85
N ARG A 272 -40.48 -24.86 -28.94
CA ARG A 272 -39.76 -24.18 -30.01
C ARG A 272 -39.16 -22.86 -29.51
N GLY A 273 -37.86 -22.70 -29.67
CA GLY A 273 -37.16 -21.44 -29.32
C GLY A 273 -37.31 -20.37 -30.41
N PRO A 274 -36.72 -19.17 -30.20
CA PRO A 274 -36.71 -18.12 -31.21
C PRO A 274 -36.03 -18.57 -32.50
N GLY A 275 -36.48 -18.07 -33.66
CA GLY A 275 -35.88 -18.42 -34.96
C GLY A 275 -34.52 -17.77 -35.20
N TRP A 276 -33.62 -18.44 -35.92
CA TRP A 276 -32.31 -17.91 -36.31
C TRP A 276 -32.38 -17.08 -37.59
N LYS A 277 -31.66 -15.95 -37.61
CA LYS A 277 -31.45 -15.12 -38.81
C LYS A 277 -30.19 -15.50 -39.60
N HIS A 278 -29.31 -16.30 -39.01
CA HIS A 278 -28.02 -16.71 -39.57
C HIS A 278 -27.89 -18.23 -39.56
N THR A 279 -27.05 -18.77 -40.46
CA THR A 279 -26.66 -20.17 -40.43
C THR A 279 -25.74 -20.43 -39.25
N LEU A 280 -26.14 -21.33 -38.35
CA LEU A 280 -25.33 -21.69 -37.19
C LEU A 280 -24.07 -22.47 -37.57
N PRO A 281 -22.97 -22.34 -36.81
CA PRO A 281 -21.82 -23.22 -36.91
C PRO A 281 -22.21 -24.70 -36.66
N PRO A 282 -21.54 -25.68 -37.30
CA PRO A 282 -21.93 -27.09 -37.20
C PRO A 282 -22.01 -27.64 -35.77
N HIS A 283 -21.14 -27.20 -34.86
CA HIS A 283 -21.14 -27.69 -33.46
C HIS A 283 -22.33 -27.16 -32.62
N LEU A 284 -22.98 -26.08 -33.06
CA LEU A 284 -24.15 -25.47 -32.42
C LEU A 284 -25.47 -25.81 -33.12
N ALA A 285 -25.39 -26.45 -34.28
CA ALA A 285 -26.57 -26.91 -35.01
C ALA A 285 -27.28 -28.03 -34.24
N VAL A 286 -28.60 -28.00 -34.27
CA VAL A 286 -29.48 -29.01 -33.68
C VAL A 286 -30.49 -29.45 -34.73
N GLU A 287 -30.77 -30.75 -34.83
CA GLU A 287 -31.75 -31.28 -35.79
C GLU A 287 -33.19 -31.00 -35.34
N LYS A 288 -33.42 -31.02 -34.02
CA LYS A 288 -34.74 -30.82 -33.41
C LYS A 288 -34.95 -29.36 -33.00
N ASP A 289 -36.06 -28.76 -33.45
CA ASP A 289 -36.42 -27.36 -33.18
C ASP A 289 -37.22 -27.21 -31.86
N ASP A 290 -36.77 -27.86 -30.78
CA ASP A 290 -37.39 -27.85 -29.44
C ASP A 290 -36.44 -27.33 -28.35
N ARG A 291 -35.50 -26.48 -28.75
CA ARG A 291 -34.37 -25.97 -27.96
C ARG A 291 -34.74 -25.02 -26.82
N GLY A 292 -35.98 -24.51 -26.77
CA GLY A 292 -36.45 -23.62 -25.72
C GLY A 292 -36.97 -24.41 -24.52
N LEU A 293 -36.84 -23.86 -23.31
CA LEU A 293 -37.50 -24.39 -22.10
C LEU A 293 -38.56 -23.39 -21.67
N SER A 294 -39.82 -23.82 -21.53
CA SER A 294 -40.90 -22.94 -21.09
C SER A 294 -41.07 -23.02 -19.57
N ILE A 295 -40.56 -21.99 -18.90
CA ILE A 295 -40.61 -21.85 -17.44
C ILE A 295 -41.13 -20.45 -17.16
N ASP A 296 -42.23 -20.34 -16.41
CA ASP A 296 -42.74 -19.06 -15.94
C ASP A 296 -41.90 -18.60 -14.75
N LEU A 297 -41.17 -17.51 -14.96
CA LEU A 297 -40.25 -16.91 -13.98
C LEU A 297 -40.86 -15.62 -13.44
N SER A 298 -40.79 -15.44 -12.13
CA SER A 298 -41.22 -14.21 -11.47
C SER A 298 -40.15 -13.69 -10.53
N ALA A 299 -39.94 -12.38 -10.51
CA ALA A 299 -39.14 -11.68 -9.52
C ALA A 299 -40.02 -10.78 -8.66
N PHE A 300 -39.90 -10.92 -7.34
CA PHE A 300 -40.56 -10.10 -6.35
C PHE A 300 -39.52 -9.30 -5.57
N VAL A 301 -39.82 -8.02 -5.33
CA VAL A 301 -39.01 -7.12 -4.50
C VAL A 301 -39.88 -6.67 -3.33
N GLN A 302 -39.43 -6.96 -2.13
CA GLN A 302 -40.03 -6.47 -0.89
C GLN A 302 -39.22 -5.27 -0.39
N SER A 303 -39.90 -4.15 -0.16
CA SER A 303 -39.28 -2.94 0.40
C SER A 303 -38.93 -3.12 1.89
N PRO A 304 -38.08 -2.24 2.47
CA PRO A 304 -37.82 -2.24 3.91
C PRO A 304 -39.09 -2.05 4.76
N GLU A 305 -40.09 -1.34 4.24
CA GLU A 305 -41.42 -1.14 4.84
C GLU A 305 -42.35 -2.36 4.68
N ARG A 306 -41.85 -3.44 4.07
CA ARG A 306 -42.52 -4.73 3.81
C ARG A 306 -43.54 -4.73 2.68
N ASP A 307 -43.59 -3.69 1.85
CA ASP A 307 -44.42 -3.66 0.65
C ASP A 307 -43.84 -4.57 -0.44
N VAL A 308 -44.68 -5.41 -1.06
CA VAL A 308 -44.23 -6.40 -2.05
C VAL A 308 -44.69 -6.01 -3.45
N THR A 309 -43.72 -5.86 -4.34
CA THR A 309 -43.95 -5.59 -5.77
C THR A 309 -43.46 -6.76 -6.61
N ARG A 310 -44.28 -7.25 -7.54
CA ARG A 310 -43.81 -8.15 -8.60
C ARG A 310 -43.06 -7.30 -9.62
N ALA A 311 -41.74 -7.41 -9.61
CA ALA A 311 -40.87 -6.61 -10.45
C ALA A 311 -40.83 -7.14 -11.89
N CYS A 312 -40.73 -8.47 -12.05
CA CYS A 312 -40.66 -9.14 -13.35
C CYS A 312 -41.61 -10.35 -13.41
N LEU A 313 -42.21 -10.59 -14.57
CA LEU A 313 -42.84 -11.83 -15.01
C LEU A 313 -42.40 -12.11 -16.45
N ALA A 314 -41.62 -13.16 -16.66
CA ALA A 314 -41.06 -13.53 -17.96
C ALA A 314 -41.12 -15.05 -18.15
N ASN A 315 -41.14 -15.52 -19.40
CA ASN A 315 -41.01 -16.94 -19.70
C ASN A 315 -39.63 -17.24 -20.32
N SER A 316 -38.93 -18.27 -19.84
CA SER A 316 -37.59 -18.61 -20.34
C SER A 316 -37.54 -19.10 -21.79
N SER A 317 -38.68 -19.35 -22.43
CA SER A 317 -38.73 -19.75 -23.85
C SER A 317 -38.21 -18.65 -24.81
N VAL A 318 -38.07 -17.42 -24.33
CA VAL A 318 -37.49 -16.30 -25.10
C VAL A 318 -35.96 -16.33 -25.23
N LEU A 319 -35.28 -17.24 -24.52
CA LEU A 319 -33.83 -17.38 -24.62
C LEU A 319 -33.42 -17.81 -26.03
N ALA A 320 -32.56 -17.03 -26.67
CA ALA A 320 -32.11 -17.27 -28.03
C ALA A 320 -31.12 -18.43 -28.13
N TRP A 321 -30.39 -18.75 -27.06
CA TRP A 321 -29.42 -19.86 -26.99
C TRP A 321 -29.87 -20.88 -25.94
N SER A 322 -29.82 -22.17 -26.26
CA SER A 322 -30.17 -23.23 -25.30
C SER A 322 -28.96 -23.63 -24.45
N PHE A 323 -29.19 -24.20 -23.26
CA PHE A 323 -28.11 -24.66 -22.37
C PHE A 323 -27.18 -25.68 -23.03
N GLU A 324 -27.70 -26.53 -23.92
CA GLU A 324 -26.90 -27.44 -24.72
C GLU A 324 -25.95 -26.72 -25.68
N GLN A 325 -26.40 -25.60 -26.28
CA GLN A 325 -25.55 -24.75 -27.11
C GLN A 325 -24.50 -24.02 -26.29
N LEU A 326 -24.80 -23.60 -25.06
CA LEU A 326 -23.82 -22.97 -24.16
C LEU A 326 -22.68 -23.93 -23.84
N LEU A 327 -23.03 -25.16 -23.43
CA LEU A 327 -22.07 -26.22 -23.12
C LEU A 327 -21.23 -26.59 -24.36
N ALA A 328 -21.87 -26.77 -25.52
CA ALA A 328 -21.17 -27.08 -26.76
C ALA A 328 -20.24 -25.95 -27.20
N HIS A 329 -20.65 -24.69 -27.06
CA HIS A 329 -19.82 -23.54 -27.41
C HIS A 329 -18.57 -23.47 -26.53
N GLN A 330 -18.73 -23.49 -25.20
CA GLN A 330 -17.61 -23.41 -24.26
C GLN A 330 -16.70 -24.64 -24.36
N GLY A 331 -17.29 -25.84 -24.49
CA GLY A 331 -16.54 -27.09 -24.68
C GLY A 331 -15.81 -27.18 -26.03
N SER A 332 -16.18 -26.39 -27.04
CA SER A 332 -15.55 -26.44 -28.38
C SER A 332 -14.06 -26.07 -28.37
N ALA A 333 -13.62 -25.29 -27.39
CA ALA A 333 -12.22 -24.95 -27.18
C ALA A 333 -11.40 -26.08 -26.52
N GLY A 334 -12.06 -27.16 -26.07
CA GLY A 334 -11.44 -28.26 -25.36
C GLY A 334 -11.15 -27.97 -23.88
N CYS A 335 -11.84 -26.99 -23.26
CA CYS A 335 -11.62 -26.62 -21.85
C CYS A 335 -11.97 -27.75 -20.87
N GLY A 336 -12.90 -28.64 -21.25
CA GLY A 336 -13.47 -29.65 -20.37
C GLY A 336 -14.50 -29.07 -19.38
N PHE A 337 -15.15 -29.96 -18.63
CA PHE A 337 -16.13 -29.67 -17.58
C PHE A 337 -16.05 -30.71 -16.46
N GLN A 338 -16.33 -30.28 -15.23
CA GLN A 338 -16.47 -31.12 -14.05
C GLN A 338 -17.94 -31.24 -13.62
N ALA A 339 -18.24 -32.32 -12.89
CA ALA A 339 -19.55 -32.46 -12.26
C ALA A 339 -19.73 -31.35 -11.21
N GLY A 340 -20.83 -30.60 -11.28
CA GLY A 340 -21.15 -29.47 -10.40
C GLY A 340 -20.85 -28.09 -11.00
N ASP A 341 -20.20 -28.01 -12.17
CA ASP A 341 -20.03 -26.74 -12.86
C ASP A 341 -21.37 -26.13 -13.26
N LEU A 342 -21.42 -24.80 -13.33
CA LEU A 342 -22.64 -24.05 -13.62
C LEU A 342 -22.53 -23.25 -14.93
N LEU A 343 -23.55 -23.36 -15.77
CA LEU A 343 -23.73 -22.57 -17.00
C LEU A 343 -25.01 -21.76 -16.91
N ALA A 344 -24.92 -20.49 -16.54
CA ALA A 344 -26.08 -19.59 -16.45
C ALA A 344 -26.44 -19.00 -17.82
N CYS A 345 -27.73 -18.73 -18.03
CA CYS A 345 -28.22 -18.19 -19.29
C CYS A 345 -28.01 -16.68 -19.45
N GLY A 346 -27.63 -15.96 -18.39
CA GLY A 346 -27.77 -14.52 -18.30
C GLY A 346 -29.21 -14.07 -18.08
N THR A 347 -29.39 -12.79 -17.78
CA THR A 347 -30.70 -12.18 -17.48
C THR A 347 -31.78 -12.57 -18.50
N VAL A 348 -32.91 -13.10 -18.00
CA VAL A 348 -34.10 -13.45 -18.80
C VAL A 348 -35.03 -12.24 -18.88
N SER A 349 -35.19 -11.70 -20.09
CA SER A 349 -36.11 -10.59 -20.37
C SER A 349 -36.99 -10.84 -21.59
N GLU A 350 -38.18 -10.25 -21.59
CA GLU A 350 -39.13 -10.19 -22.69
C GLU A 350 -39.30 -8.74 -23.22
N ASP A 351 -40.06 -8.58 -24.31
CA ASP A 351 -40.37 -7.26 -24.90
C ASP A 351 -41.38 -6.44 -24.06
N SER A 352 -42.07 -7.08 -23.11
CA SER A 352 -43.07 -6.42 -22.27
C SER A 352 -42.42 -5.64 -21.12
N ASP A 353 -43.07 -4.56 -20.66
CA ASP A 353 -42.56 -3.75 -19.53
C ASP A 353 -42.49 -4.54 -18.21
N ASP A 354 -43.42 -5.47 -18.02
CA ASP A 354 -43.45 -6.39 -16.88
C ASP A 354 -42.48 -7.57 -17.05
N GLY A 355 -41.95 -7.80 -18.26
CA GLY A 355 -41.01 -8.88 -18.57
C GLY A 355 -39.53 -8.48 -18.49
N ARG A 356 -39.20 -7.33 -17.90
CA ARG A 356 -37.82 -6.85 -17.75
C ARG A 356 -37.10 -7.58 -16.60
N GLY A 357 -36.04 -8.31 -16.92
CA GLY A 357 -35.35 -9.22 -15.98
C GLY A 357 -34.41 -8.55 -14.96
N CYS A 358 -34.24 -7.23 -15.02
CA CYS A 358 -33.42 -6.46 -14.07
C CYS A 358 -33.87 -4.98 -13.94
N MET A 359 -33.41 -4.30 -12.88
CA MET A 359 -33.72 -2.88 -12.64
C MET A 359 -33.09 -1.95 -13.68
N LEU A 360 -31.94 -2.29 -14.26
CA LEU A 360 -31.35 -1.54 -15.38
C LEU A 360 -32.38 -1.34 -16.49
N GLU A 361 -33.06 -2.42 -16.88
CA GLU A 361 -34.06 -2.41 -17.93
C GLU A 361 -35.29 -1.60 -17.51
N HIS A 362 -35.77 -1.72 -16.28
CA HIS A 362 -36.91 -0.93 -15.78
C HIS A 362 -36.69 0.59 -15.83
N ASN A 363 -35.44 1.05 -15.88
CA ASN A 363 -35.09 2.47 -15.92
C ASN A 363 -34.85 3.02 -17.34
N LEU A 364 -35.13 2.25 -18.41
CA LEU A 364 -35.00 2.70 -19.80
C LEU A 364 -36.05 3.77 -20.20
N PRO A 365 -35.67 4.82 -20.96
CA PRO A 365 -36.59 5.88 -21.37
C PRO A 365 -37.48 5.54 -22.59
N PRO A 366 -38.74 6.04 -22.62
CA PRO A 366 -39.46 6.62 -21.48
C PRO A 366 -39.87 5.51 -20.50
N PRO A 367 -39.58 5.61 -19.19
CA PRO A 367 -40.05 4.59 -18.26
C PRO A 367 -41.56 4.79 -18.03
N ALA A 368 -42.34 3.72 -18.09
CA ALA A 368 -43.75 3.77 -17.68
C ALA A 368 -43.88 4.16 -16.18
N VAL A 369 -42.95 3.67 -15.34
CA VAL A 369 -42.78 4.03 -13.93
C VAL A 369 -41.28 4.00 -13.58
N GLN A 370 -40.75 5.08 -12.98
CA GLN A 370 -39.34 5.13 -12.58
C GLN A 370 -39.14 4.36 -11.26
N ARG A 371 -38.54 3.16 -11.33
CA ARG A 371 -38.39 2.26 -10.16
C ARG A 371 -37.06 2.38 -9.41
N GLY A 372 -36.07 3.10 -9.95
CA GLY A 372 -34.76 3.26 -9.30
C GLY A 372 -33.95 1.97 -9.24
N TYR A 373 -32.98 1.89 -8.34
CA TYR A 373 -32.16 0.71 -8.06
C TYR A 373 -32.43 0.21 -6.63
N LEU A 374 -31.96 -0.99 -6.29
CA LEU A 374 -32.25 -1.62 -5.01
C LEU A 374 -31.68 -0.82 -3.83
N ALA A 375 -32.53 -0.53 -2.84
CA ALA A 375 -32.18 0.11 -1.56
C ALA A 375 -31.69 -0.93 -0.53
N ASP A 376 -31.05 -0.48 0.54
CA ASP A 376 -30.65 -1.39 1.63
C ASP A 376 -31.87 -1.92 2.39
N GLY A 377 -31.80 -3.18 2.84
CA GLY A 377 -32.89 -3.87 3.55
C GLY A 377 -33.98 -4.44 2.65
N VAL A 378 -33.87 -4.31 1.32
CA VAL A 378 -34.80 -4.97 0.39
C VAL A 378 -34.56 -6.47 0.35
N VAL A 379 -35.63 -7.24 0.15
CA VAL A 379 -35.56 -8.67 -0.11
C VAL A 379 -35.99 -8.94 -1.54
N VAL A 380 -35.13 -9.61 -2.31
CA VAL A 380 -35.45 -10.09 -3.65
C VAL A 380 -35.75 -11.58 -3.57
N GLN A 381 -36.89 -12.00 -4.10
CA GLN A 381 -37.31 -13.40 -4.19
C GLN A 381 -37.67 -13.74 -5.62
N PHE A 382 -37.01 -14.74 -6.18
CA PHE A 382 -37.41 -15.34 -7.45
C PHE A 382 -38.13 -16.66 -7.25
N THR A 383 -39.05 -16.96 -8.16
CA THR A 383 -39.75 -18.24 -8.24
C THR A 383 -39.92 -18.64 -9.70
N GLY A 384 -39.92 -19.95 -9.94
CA GLY A 384 -40.06 -20.54 -11.26
C GLY A 384 -40.99 -21.75 -11.22
N LYS A 385 -41.92 -21.85 -12.17
CA LYS A 385 -42.86 -22.97 -12.29
C LYS A 385 -43.07 -23.38 -13.76
N CYS A 386 -43.24 -24.67 -13.99
CA CYS A 386 -43.60 -25.27 -15.27
C CYS A 386 -44.87 -26.11 -15.06
N GLY A 387 -45.98 -25.73 -15.68
CA GLY A 387 -47.25 -26.44 -15.52
C GLY A 387 -47.66 -26.63 -14.05
N GLU A 388 -48.27 -27.77 -13.74
CA GLU A 388 -48.62 -28.16 -12.37
C GLU A 388 -47.61 -29.16 -11.80
N GLY A 389 -47.18 -28.94 -10.56
CA GLY A 389 -46.34 -29.88 -9.84
C GLY A 389 -44.83 -29.81 -10.14
N VAL A 390 -44.36 -28.95 -11.05
CA VAL A 390 -42.92 -28.78 -11.34
C VAL A 390 -42.49 -27.33 -11.17
N GLY A 391 -41.53 -27.08 -10.27
CA GLY A 391 -41.01 -25.74 -10.02
C GLY A 391 -39.78 -25.74 -9.12
N PHE A 392 -39.20 -24.55 -8.97
CA PHE A 392 -37.86 -24.36 -8.42
C PHE A 392 -37.86 -23.97 -6.92
N GLY A 393 -39.03 -23.75 -6.33
CA GLY A 393 -39.14 -23.13 -5.01
C GLY A 393 -38.70 -21.66 -5.07
N GLU A 394 -37.92 -21.22 -4.08
CA GLU A 394 -37.43 -19.85 -4.02
C GLU A 394 -35.91 -19.72 -4.19
N CYS A 395 -35.52 -18.65 -4.89
CA CYS A 395 -34.19 -18.06 -4.83
C CYS A 395 -34.30 -16.67 -4.20
N ARG A 396 -33.99 -16.57 -2.91
CA ARG A 396 -34.26 -15.37 -2.09
C ARG A 396 -32.99 -14.88 -1.41
N ALA A 397 -32.78 -13.57 -1.36
CA ALA A 397 -31.78 -12.96 -0.49
C ALA A 397 -32.14 -11.51 -0.12
N GLU A 398 -31.70 -11.10 1.07
CA GLU A 398 -31.78 -9.73 1.55
C GLU A 398 -30.52 -8.96 1.17
N LEU A 399 -30.66 -7.71 0.72
CA LEU A 399 -29.55 -6.80 0.45
C LEU A 399 -29.18 -6.02 1.71
N LEU A 400 -28.04 -6.36 2.31
CA LEU A 400 -27.50 -5.67 3.48
C LEU A 400 -26.78 -4.37 3.09
N PRO A 401 -26.76 -3.36 3.99
CA PRO A 401 -25.94 -2.18 3.83
C PRO A 401 -24.46 -2.49 3.58
N ALA A 402 -23.83 -1.60 2.82
CA ALA A 402 -22.38 -1.64 2.64
C ALA A 402 -21.67 -1.49 3.99
N LEU A 403 -20.45 -2.05 4.13
CA LEU A 403 -19.63 -1.82 5.31
C LEU A 403 -19.34 -0.32 5.45
N SER A 404 -19.39 0.21 6.68
CA SER A 404 -19.18 1.63 6.99
C SER A 404 -17.95 2.18 6.28
N THR A 405 -18.15 3.20 5.43
CA THR A 405 -17.03 3.86 4.74
C THR A 405 -16.12 4.65 5.67
N GLU A 406 -16.48 4.82 6.94
CA GLU A 406 -15.59 5.35 7.99
C GLU A 406 -14.35 4.47 8.17
N THR A 407 -14.45 3.17 7.88
CA THR A 407 -13.32 2.23 7.87
C THR A 407 -12.59 2.18 6.51
N TRP A 408 -13.18 2.77 5.45
CA TRP A 408 -12.72 2.64 4.05
C TRP A 408 -12.51 3.98 3.32
N THR A 409 -12.43 5.11 4.02
CA THR A 409 -11.94 6.41 3.50
C THR A 409 -10.43 6.40 3.17
N ILE A 410 -9.84 5.21 3.16
CA ILE A 410 -8.47 4.87 2.86
C ILE A 410 -8.52 3.98 1.61
N VAL A 411 -7.65 4.26 0.64
CA VAL A 411 -7.46 3.46 -0.59
C VAL A 411 -8.36 3.81 -1.80
N ASN A 412 -8.58 5.09 -2.12
CA ASN A 412 -8.62 5.46 -3.54
C ASN A 412 -8.24 6.92 -3.82
N ARG A 413 -6.94 7.18 -3.75
CA ARG A 413 -6.25 8.05 -4.72
C ARG A 413 -4.92 7.39 -5.03
N GLY A 414 -4.82 6.78 -6.21
CA GLY A 414 -3.55 6.82 -6.94
C GLY A 414 -3.17 8.29 -7.04
N THR A 415 -2.02 8.64 -6.49
CA THR A 415 -1.52 10.00 -6.45
C THR A 415 -1.08 10.38 -7.87
N VAL A 416 -2.04 10.75 -8.72
CA VAL A 416 -1.86 12.04 -9.37
C VAL A 416 -1.92 13.04 -8.22
N PHE A 417 -0.79 13.67 -7.93
CA PHE A 417 -0.65 14.73 -6.95
C PHE A 417 -1.63 15.84 -7.33
N THR A 418 -2.87 15.75 -6.83
CA THR A 418 -3.93 16.66 -7.23
C THR A 418 -3.90 17.81 -6.26
N MET A 419 -3.77 19.02 -6.82
CA MET A 419 -3.98 20.31 -6.15
C MET A 419 -5.20 20.30 -5.19
N THR A 420 -6.16 19.40 -5.36
CA THR A 420 -7.35 19.20 -4.53
C THR A 420 -7.06 18.86 -3.05
N GLN A 421 -6.01 18.10 -2.70
CA GLN A 421 -5.68 17.83 -1.28
C GLN A 421 -5.09 19.06 -0.58
N PHE A 422 -4.22 19.77 -1.29
CA PHE A 422 -3.75 21.08 -0.84
C PHE A 422 -4.91 22.08 -0.76
N ARG A 423 -5.82 22.11 -1.75
CA ARG A 423 -7.00 22.98 -1.72
C ARG A 423 -7.89 22.71 -0.51
N HIS A 424 -8.14 21.43 -0.17
CA HIS A 424 -8.89 21.07 1.04
C HIS A 424 -8.16 21.49 2.32
N ALA A 425 -6.88 21.15 2.46
CA ALA A 425 -6.14 21.52 3.67
C ALA A 425 -6.00 23.04 3.85
N PHE A 426 -6.01 23.80 2.75
CA PHE A 426 -5.96 25.26 2.77
C PHE A 426 -7.35 25.91 2.86
N SER A 427 -8.44 25.17 2.66
CA SER A 427 -9.82 25.66 2.86
C SER A 427 -10.35 25.45 4.27
N LEU A 428 -9.68 24.67 5.12
CA LEU A 428 -10.08 24.43 6.51
C LEU A 428 -10.01 25.69 7.38
N ASP A 429 -10.99 25.86 8.25
CA ASP A 429 -11.03 26.94 9.22
C ASP A 429 -10.03 26.72 10.37
N LYS A 430 -9.64 27.80 11.04
CA LYS A 430 -8.56 27.78 12.04
C LYS A 430 -8.91 26.95 13.28
N GLN A 431 -10.19 26.87 13.65
CA GLN A 431 -10.65 26.02 14.75
C GLN A 431 -10.59 24.53 14.37
N GLU A 432 -11.16 24.14 13.23
CA GLU A 432 -11.10 22.77 12.72
C GLU A 432 -9.65 22.28 12.57
N LEU A 433 -8.75 23.13 12.05
CA LEU A 433 -7.33 22.79 11.91
C LEU A 433 -6.63 22.57 13.27
N ASN A 434 -7.05 23.27 14.32
CA ASN A 434 -6.44 23.15 15.65
C ASN A 434 -6.87 21.88 16.38
N GLU A 435 -8.07 21.37 16.09
CA GLU A 435 -8.58 20.10 16.63
C GLU A 435 -7.97 18.89 15.92
N MET A 436 -7.45 19.05 14.69
CA MET A 436 -6.74 17.99 13.99
C MET A 436 -5.34 17.72 14.58
N ALA A 437 -5.03 16.44 14.77
CA ALA A 437 -3.70 15.93 15.11
C ALA A 437 -3.03 15.27 13.88
N PRO A 438 -2.52 16.04 12.90
CA PRO A 438 -1.81 15.48 11.76
C PRO A 438 -0.51 14.77 12.18
N PRO A 439 0.08 13.91 11.32
CA PRO A 439 1.29 13.15 11.65
C PRO A 439 2.40 14.04 12.19
N GLY A 440 2.94 13.66 13.35
CA GLY A 440 3.96 14.42 14.09
C GLY A 440 3.44 15.36 15.17
N THR A 441 2.12 15.55 15.28
CA THR A 441 1.52 16.23 16.44
C THR A 441 1.46 15.23 17.60
N VAL A 442 2.24 15.47 18.66
CA VAL A 442 2.39 14.57 19.81
C VAL A 442 1.87 15.24 21.08
N THR A 443 1.05 14.54 21.85
CA THR A 443 0.72 14.93 23.24
C THR A 443 1.95 14.72 24.11
N LEU A 444 2.49 15.81 24.66
CA LEU A 444 3.72 15.77 25.47
C LEU A 444 3.44 15.84 26.98
N MET A 445 2.22 16.21 27.38
CA MET A 445 1.79 16.38 28.77
C MET A 445 0.34 15.93 28.90
N ASP A 446 0.06 15.00 29.82
CA ASP A 446 -1.32 14.67 30.22
C ASP A 446 -1.76 15.66 31.30
N ARG A 447 -2.97 16.20 31.15
CA ARG A 447 -3.59 17.10 32.13
C ARG A 447 -4.81 16.40 32.71
N GLU A 448 -4.66 15.81 33.89
CA GLU A 448 -5.79 15.30 34.66
C GLU A 448 -6.46 16.40 35.47
N LEU A 449 -7.79 16.37 35.50
CA LEU A 449 -8.63 17.26 36.30
C LEU A 449 -8.71 16.72 37.72
N VAL A 450 -7.85 17.22 38.61
CA VAL A 450 -7.90 16.85 40.03
C VAL A 450 -8.74 17.88 40.78
N ARG A 451 -9.73 17.39 41.54
CA ARG A 451 -10.63 18.24 42.33
C ARG A 451 -9.90 18.65 43.61
N THR A 452 -9.51 19.91 43.71
CA THR A 452 -8.86 20.43 44.93
C THR A 452 -9.83 20.50 46.09
N ASN A 453 -9.31 20.50 47.32
CA ASN A 453 -10.10 20.57 48.56
C ASN A 453 -10.95 21.86 48.70
N THR A 454 -10.75 22.85 47.84
CA THR A 454 -11.54 24.09 47.77
C THR A 454 -12.73 23.99 46.80
N GLY A 455 -12.93 22.84 46.14
CA GLY A 455 -14.00 22.63 45.17
C GLY A 455 -13.69 23.18 43.78
N HIS A 456 -12.50 23.75 43.56
CA HIS A 456 -12.01 24.16 42.25
C HIS A 456 -11.27 23.01 41.55
N HIS A 457 -11.51 22.88 40.25
CA HIS A 457 -10.75 21.98 39.39
C HIS A 457 -9.41 22.65 39.05
N GLU A 458 -8.30 22.12 39.54
CA GLU A 458 -6.97 22.49 39.08
C GLU A 458 -6.41 21.38 38.18
N PHE A 459 -5.65 21.77 37.15
CA PHE A 459 -4.91 20.81 36.34
C PHE A 459 -3.65 20.43 37.08
N GLU A 460 -3.54 19.17 37.51
CA GLU A 460 -2.30 18.65 38.09
C GLU A 460 -1.36 18.21 36.95
N GLU A 461 -0.13 18.74 36.89
CA GLU A 461 0.86 18.40 35.86
C GLU A 461 1.46 17.01 36.14
N ASN A 462 0.80 15.93 35.72
CA ASN A 462 1.27 14.57 35.93
C ASN A 462 1.98 14.00 34.69
N HIS A 463 3.29 13.76 34.86
CA HIS A 463 4.19 12.89 34.08
C HIS A 463 4.35 13.14 32.55
N ILE A 464 5.59 12.96 32.06
CA ILE A 464 5.90 13.08 30.62
C ILE A 464 5.55 11.75 29.94
N HIS A 465 4.57 11.74 29.05
CA HIS A 465 4.21 10.55 28.27
C HIS A 465 5.37 10.11 27.35
N LEU A 466 5.83 8.86 27.48
CA LEU A 466 6.90 8.31 26.65
C LEU A 466 6.36 7.98 25.25
N ASN A 467 6.82 8.71 24.23
CA ASN A 467 6.49 8.46 22.83
C ASN A 467 7.77 8.24 22.01
N PRO A 468 7.94 7.11 21.29
CA PRO A 468 7.06 5.93 21.22
C PRO A 468 7.00 5.15 22.53
N GLU A 469 5.88 4.44 22.79
CA GLU A 469 5.78 3.49 23.89
C GLU A 469 6.82 2.37 23.71
N PRO A 470 7.65 2.05 24.73
CA PRO A 470 8.58 0.93 24.64
C PRO A 470 7.80 -0.39 24.64
N SER A 471 8.20 -1.33 23.78
CA SER A 471 7.64 -2.69 23.82
C SER A 471 8.23 -3.48 25.00
N PRO A 472 7.59 -4.56 25.48
CA PRO A 472 8.13 -5.38 26.57
C PRO A 472 9.29 -6.30 26.13
N ASP A 473 9.63 -6.40 24.84
CA ASP A 473 10.78 -7.18 24.37
C ASP A 473 12.10 -6.50 24.78
N PRO A 474 13.01 -7.20 25.50
CA PRO A 474 14.35 -6.70 25.82
C PRO A 474 15.21 -6.36 24.59
N ALA A 475 14.85 -6.84 23.39
CA ALA A 475 15.50 -6.54 22.13
C ALA A 475 15.07 -5.20 21.49
N ASP A 476 14.06 -4.51 22.03
CA ASP A 476 13.69 -3.16 21.57
C ASP A 476 14.86 -2.18 21.82
N PRO A 477 15.34 -1.45 20.79
CA PRO A 477 16.39 -0.46 20.94
C PRO A 477 16.07 0.64 21.98
N LEU A 478 14.78 0.89 22.26
CA LEU A 478 14.35 1.81 23.31
C LEU A 478 14.61 1.28 24.73
N ASN A 479 14.72 -0.03 24.92
CA ASN A 479 14.95 -0.68 26.21
C ASN A 479 16.44 -0.86 26.57
N PHE A 480 17.35 -0.44 25.69
CA PHE A 480 18.79 -0.55 25.97
C PHE A 480 19.21 0.29 27.19
N SER A 481 20.20 -0.20 27.92
CA SER A 481 20.79 0.54 29.05
C SER A 481 21.37 1.89 28.58
N ASN A 482 21.33 2.89 29.46
CA ASN A 482 21.81 4.23 29.13
C ASN A 482 23.29 4.24 28.71
N SER A 483 24.13 3.40 29.32
CA SER A 483 25.54 3.26 28.93
C SER A 483 25.70 2.74 27.49
N ARG A 484 24.87 1.76 27.09
CA ARG A 484 24.85 1.25 25.71
C ARG A 484 24.33 2.27 24.72
N LYS A 485 23.27 3.01 25.06
CA LYS A 485 22.74 4.09 24.20
C LYS A 485 23.78 5.19 23.96
N VAL A 486 24.49 5.61 25.00
CA VAL A 486 25.58 6.59 24.90
C VAL A 486 26.74 6.03 24.05
N MET A 487 27.13 4.77 24.25
CA MET A 487 28.16 4.13 23.42
C MET A 487 27.80 4.13 21.93
N ILE A 488 26.57 3.73 21.58
CA ILE A 488 26.08 3.73 20.20
C ILE A 488 26.08 5.16 19.63
N LEU A 489 25.59 6.14 20.40
CA LEU A 489 25.59 7.54 20.00
C LEU A 489 27.01 8.04 19.69
N VAL A 490 27.98 7.77 20.57
CA VAL A 490 29.37 8.18 20.38
C VAL A 490 29.97 7.51 19.15
N LEU A 491 29.76 6.21 18.95
CA LEU A 491 30.29 5.50 17.78
C LEU A 491 29.67 5.97 16.46
N MET A 492 28.35 6.20 16.42
CA MET A 492 27.67 6.74 15.23
C MET A 492 28.12 8.18 14.94
N SER A 493 28.37 8.98 15.97
CA SER A 493 28.91 10.33 15.83
C SER A 493 30.36 10.31 15.32
N LEU A 494 31.20 9.43 15.87
CA LEU A 494 32.58 9.25 15.42
C LEU A 494 32.65 8.70 13.99
N TYR A 495 31.71 7.85 13.59
CA TYR A 495 31.61 7.37 12.22
C TYR A 495 31.34 8.52 11.23
N ALA A 496 30.36 9.38 11.52
CA ALA A 496 30.10 10.59 10.73
C ALA A 496 31.31 11.54 10.71
N PHE A 497 31.96 11.72 11.86
CA PHE A 497 33.17 12.52 11.99
C PHE A 497 34.31 12.01 11.09
N VAL A 498 34.68 10.74 11.20
CA VAL A 498 35.79 10.12 10.45
C VAL A 498 35.51 10.14 8.94
N THR A 499 34.27 9.88 8.54
CA THR A 499 33.87 9.96 7.13
C THR A 499 34.07 11.38 6.57
N ASN A 500 33.63 12.40 7.31
CA ASN A 500 33.75 13.78 6.86
C ASN A 500 35.21 14.29 6.92
N VAL A 501 36.00 13.85 7.90
CA VAL A 501 37.47 14.07 7.93
C VAL A 501 38.11 13.46 6.68
N SER A 502 37.81 12.20 6.37
CA SER A 502 38.36 11.50 5.20
C SER A 502 37.98 12.18 3.88
N SER A 503 36.80 12.80 3.83
CA SER A 503 36.33 13.55 2.66
C SER A 503 37.12 14.86 2.48
N SER A 504 37.32 15.65 3.54
CA SER A 504 37.88 17.01 3.44
C SER A 504 39.40 17.12 3.61
N ILE A 505 40.07 16.11 4.20
CA ILE A 505 41.50 16.18 4.56
C ILE A 505 42.43 16.46 3.36
N ILE A 506 42.03 16.02 2.15
CA ILE A 506 42.78 16.27 0.91
C ILE A 506 42.65 17.71 0.41
N SER A 507 41.60 18.45 0.78
CA SER A 507 41.33 19.79 0.25
C SER A 507 42.48 20.77 0.52
N SER A 508 43.07 20.70 1.71
CA SER A 508 44.25 21.50 2.08
C SER A 508 45.56 20.99 1.46
N ALA A 509 45.56 19.78 0.93
CA ALA A 509 46.69 19.20 0.21
C ALA A 509 46.66 19.51 -1.31
N LEU A 510 45.54 19.98 -1.86
CA LEU A 510 45.39 20.23 -3.31
C LEU A 510 46.51 21.11 -3.91
N PRO A 511 46.96 22.20 -3.27
CA PRO A 511 48.08 22.99 -3.81
C PRO A 511 49.38 22.19 -3.94
N SER A 512 49.65 21.28 -2.99
CA SER A 512 50.85 20.42 -3.00
C SER A 512 50.77 19.25 -3.97
N LEU A 513 49.55 18.81 -4.35
CA LEU A 513 49.35 17.73 -5.30
C LEU A 513 49.77 18.13 -6.72
N VAL A 514 49.66 19.42 -7.07
CA VAL A 514 50.16 19.97 -8.34
C VAL A 514 51.65 19.66 -8.49
N THR A 515 52.46 19.95 -7.47
CA THR A 515 53.91 19.73 -7.51
C THR A 515 54.27 18.24 -7.37
N ALA A 516 53.53 17.48 -6.55
CA ALA A 516 53.78 16.05 -6.37
C ALA A 516 53.56 15.22 -7.65
N PHE A 517 52.50 15.49 -8.41
CA PHE A 517 52.25 14.78 -9.67
C PHE A 517 53.20 15.20 -10.80
N MET A 518 53.72 16.43 -10.76
CA MET A 518 54.80 16.88 -11.65
C MET A 518 56.09 16.09 -11.40
N GLN A 519 56.48 15.89 -10.13
CA GLN A 519 57.70 15.17 -9.76
C GLN A 519 57.67 13.67 -10.11
N LEU A 520 56.48 13.05 -10.10
CA LEU A 520 56.30 11.63 -10.42
C LEU A 520 56.45 11.30 -11.92
N HIS A 521 56.47 12.31 -12.81
CA HIS A 521 56.66 12.12 -14.25
C HIS A 521 57.75 13.08 -14.80
N PRO A 522 59.04 12.77 -14.63
CA PRO A 522 60.16 13.60 -15.11
C PRO A 522 60.19 13.83 -16.63
N HIS A 523 59.54 12.95 -17.39
CA HIS A 523 59.39 13.03 -18.86
C HIS A 523 57.94 13.35 -19.30
N GLY A 524 57.17 14.01 -18.43
CA GLY A 524 55.82 14.53 -18.70
C GLY A 524 54.72 13.45 -18.77
N PRO A 525 53.49 13.73 -18.31
CA PRO A 525 52.32 12.97 -18.77
C PRO A 525 51.97 13.37 -20.22
N PRO A 526 51.18 12.58 -20.96
CA PRO A 526 50.67 12.94 -22.30
C PRO A 526 49.82 14.22 -22.35
N THR A 527 49.62 14.91 -21.22
CA THR A 527 48.91 16.18 -21.08
C THR A 527 49.66 17.00 -20.04
N GLY A 528 49.97 18.27 -20.33
CA GLY A 528 50.82 19.15 -19.51
C GLY A 528 50.38 19.42 -18.07
N ILE A 529 50.82 20.55 -17.51
CA ILE A 529 50.49 21.02 -16.14
C ILE A 529 49.01 20.73 -15.82
N LEU A 530 48.74 19.86 -14.86
CA LEU A 530 47.37 19.56 -14.45
C LEU A 530 46.75 20.84 -13.88
N PRO A 531 45.71 21.41 -14.50
CA PRO A 531 45.10 22.64 -14.01
C PRO A 531 44.47 22.39 -12.65
N PHE A 532 44.48 23.39 -11.77
CA PHE A 532 43.93 23.27 -10.41
C PHE A 532 42.45 22.87 -10.42
N SER A 533 41.69 23.40 -11.38
CA SER A 533 40.31 22.98 -11.67
C SER A 533 40.13 21.47 -11.85
N LYS A 534 41.14 20.73 -12.35
CA LYS A 534 41.06 19.27 -12.44
C LYS A 534 41.29 18.59 -11.09
N LEU A 535 42.05 19.18 -10.17
CA LEU A 535 42.28 18.62 -8.84
C LEU A 535 41.04 18.77 -7.93
N THR A 536 40.21 19.79 -8.13
CA THR A 536 38.96 19.93 -7.38
C THR A 536 37.99 18.77 -7.64
N HIS A 537 38.12 18.07 -8.77
CA HIS A 537 37.35 16.86 -9.06
C HIS A 537 37.60 15.72 -8.05
N LEU A 538 38.76 15.66 -7.39
CA LEU A 538 39.05 14.67 -6.34
C LEU A 538 38.15 14.83 -5.11
N VAL A 539 37.75 16.07 -4.83
CA VAL A 539 36.80 16.42 -3.76
C VAL A 539 35.38 16.27 -4.28
N ALA A 540 35.09 16.78 -5.47
CA ALA A 540 33.75 16.76 -6.06
C ALA A 540 33.21 15.33 -6.23
N ILE A 541 33.97 14.41 -6.84
CA ILE A 541 33.52 13.03 -7.07
C ILE A 541 33.31 12.28 -5.75
N ASN A 542 34.22 12.44 -4.79
CA ASN A 542 34.05 11.82 -3.47
C ASN A 542 32.74 12.27 -2.82
N ASN A 543 32.46 13.57 -2.83
CA ASN A 543 31.25 14.14 -2.26
C ASN A 543 29.97 13.74 -3.01
N LEU A 544 30.02 13.57 -4.34
CA LEU A 544 28.90 13.03 -5.12
C LEU A 544 28.53 11.62 -4.65
N PHE A 545 29.51 10.73 -4.55
CA PHE A 545 29.29 9.34 -4.15
C PHE A 545 29.02 9.17 -2.66
N LEU A 546 29.43 10.12 -1.83
CA LEU A 546 29.04 10.20 -0.42
C LEU A 546 27.52 10.33 -0.27
N GLY A 547 26.82 11.00 -1.20
CA GLY A 547 25.35 11.01 -1.21
C GLY A 547 24.71 9.97 -2.12
N ALA A 548 25.17 9.83 -3.37
CA ALA A 548 24.53 8.98 -4.37
C ALA A 548 24.55 7.49 -4.00
N SER A 549 25.57 7.02 -3.26
CA SER A 549 25.65 5.63 -2.81
C SER A 549 24.53 5.23 -1.84
N ASN A 550 23.93 6.20 -1.14
CA ASN A 550 22.84 5.94 -0.21
C ASN A 550 21.59 5.36 -0.86
N ILE A 551 21.41 5.58 -2.18
CA ILE A 551 20.33 4.97 -2.97
C ILE A 551 20.35 3.44 -2.82
N TRP A 552 21.53 2.85 -2.62
CA TRP A 552 21.70 1.42 -2.38
C TRP A 552 21.82 1.09 -0.89
N TRP A 553 22.59 1.87 -0.13
CA TRP A 553 22.85 1.54 1.28
C TRP A 553 21.61 1.59 2.17
N VAL A 554 20.70 2.54 1.95
CA VAL A 554 19.49 2.68 2.78
C VAL A 554 18.52 1.50 2.55
N PRO A 555 18.15 1.13 1.30
CA PRO A 555 17.35 -0.08 1.07
C PRO A 555 18.01 -1.36 1.55
N LEU A 556 19.33 -1.50 1.38
CA LEU A 556 20.09 -2.65 1.90
C LEU A 556 20.01 -2.72 3.43
N GLY A 557 20.17 -1.58 4.13
CA GLY A 557 20.09 -1.51 5.58
C GLY A 557 18.70 -1.84 6.12
N ASN A 558 17.66 -1.44 5.38
CA ASN A 558 16.27 -1.73 5.72
C ASN A 558 15.82 -3.15 5.35
N THR A 559 16.58 -3.87 4.52
CA THR A 559 16.25 -5.24 4.04
C THR A 559 17.06 -6.31 4.76
N PHE A 560 18.37 -6.10 4.94
CA PHE A 560 19.31 -7.08 5.51
C PHE A 560 19.76 -6.74 6.93
N GLY A 561 19.34 -5.60 7.48
CA GLY A 561 19.77 -5.09 8.78
C GLY A 561 20.79 -3.95 8.65
N ARG A 562 20.82 -3.05 9.63
CA ARG A 562 21.64 -1.83 9.61
C ARG A 562 23.09 -2.12 9.94
N ARG A 563 23.33 -3.09 10.83
CA ARG A 563 24.68 -3.47 11.26
C ARG A 563 25.56 -4.01 10.13
N PRO A 564 25.15 -5.01 9.33
CA PRO A 564 26.01 -5.53 8.25
C PRO A 564 26.35 -4.46 7.21
N VAL A 565 25.43 -3.53 6.94
CA VAL A 565 25.66 -2.43 6.00
C VAL A 565 26.67 -1.42 6.54
N ILE A 566 26.53 -0.98 7.79
CA ILE A 566 27.50 -0.05 8.42
C ILE A 566 28.92 -0.65 8.43
N LEU A 567 29.06 -1.93 8.77
CA LEU A 567 30.35 -2.62 8.76
C LEU A 567 30.94 -2.75 7.36
N ALA A 568 30.11 -3.07 6.36
CA ALA A 568 30.56 -3.13 4.96
C ALA A 568 31.04 -1.76 4.46
N CYS A 569 30.28 -0.69 4.76
CA CYS A 569 30.66 0.69 4.43
C CYS A 569 31.99 1.09 5.06
N LEU A 570 32.17 0.85 6.36
CA LEU A 570 33.43 1.13 7.08
C LEU A 570 34.62 0.33 6.53
N ALA A 571 34.41 -0.94 6.17
CA ALA A 571 35.44 -1.77 5.54
C ALA A 571 35.85 -1.22 4.16
N ILE A 572 34.88 -0.81 3.34
CA ILE A 572 35.13 -0.17 2.04
C ILE A 572 35.88 1.15 2.25
N LEU A 573 35.46 1.98 3.21
CA LEU A 573 36.12 3.25 3.53
C LEU A 573 37.58 3.04 3.95
N CYS A 574 37.87 2.05 4.78
CA CYS A 574 39.23 1.71 5.21
C CYS A 574 40.09 1.23 4.03
N ALA A 575 39.62 0.22 3.27
CA ALA A 575 40.35 -0.35 2.15
C ALA A 575 40.64 0.69 1.04
N THR A 576 39.67 1.54 0.74
CA THR A 576 39.81 2.59 -0.28
C THR A 576 40.69 3.75 0.18
N SER A 577 40.75 4.03 1.49
CA SER A 577 41.71 4.99 2.06
C SER A 577 43.15 4.50 1.94
N ILE A 578 43.40 3.20 2.15
CA ILE A 578 44.72 2.59 1.90
C ILE A 578 45.07 2.70 0.40
N TRP A 579 44.12 2.36 -0.48
CA TRP A 579 44.32 2.47 -1.93
C TRP A 579 44.60 3.91 -2.38
N ALA A 580 43.92 4.91 -1.79
CA ALA A 580 44.17 6.32 -2.10
C ALA A 580 45.58 6.77 -1.68
N GLY A 581 46.13 6.25 -0.57
CA GLY A 581 47.50 6.53 -0.14
C GLY A 581 48.56 5.97 -1.10
N GLU A 582 48.30 4.78 -1.67
CA GLU A 582 49.19 4.08 -2.61
C GLU A 582 49.03 4.52 -4.08
N ALA A 583 48.12 5.45 -4.38
CA ALA A 583 47.83 5.86 -5.74
C ALA A 583 49.04 6.54 -6.40
N LYS A 584 49.45 6.02 -7.58
CA LYS A 584 50.57 6.54 -8.39
C LYS A 584 50.14 7.43 -9.56
N SER A 585 48.84 7.46 -9.87
CA SER A 585 48.29 8.26 -10.96
C SER A 585 47.05 9.03 -10.51
N TYR A 586 46.78 10.16 -11.16
CA TYR A 586 45.59 10.97 -10.90
C TYR A 586 44.30 10.15 -11.07
N ASN A 587 44.19 9.36 -12.13
CA ASN A 587 43.00 8.54 -12.38
C ASN A 587 42.83 7.44 -11.32
N SER A 588 43.93 6.83 -10.84
CA SER A 588 43.87 5.87 -9.73
C SER A 588 43.42 6.54 -8.43
N LEU A 589 43.92 7.74 -8.14
CA LEU A 589 43.50 8.49 -6.96
C LEU A 589 42.03 8.90 -7.07
N LEU A 590 41.59 9.35 -8.25
CA LEU A 590 40.19 9.69 -8.52
C LEU A 590 39.26 8.48 -8.33
N ALA A 591 39.66 7.30 -8.81
CA ALA A 591 38.91 6.06 -8.62
C ALA A 591 38.85 5.67 -7.14
N ALA A 592 39.98 5.73 -6.42
CA ALA A 592 39.99 5.47 -4.97
C ALA A 592 39.06 6.43 -4.22
N ARG A 593 39.04 7.72 -4.61
CA ARG A 593 38.14 8.75 -4.03
C ARG A 593 36.66 8.48 -4.29
N LEU A 594 36.31 7.94 -5.46
CA LEU A 594 34.95 7.50 -5.78
C LEU A 594 34.49 6.42 -4.80
N PHE A 595 35.26 5.34 -4.67
CA PHE A 595 34.90 4.23 -3.79
C PHE A 595 34.97 4.61 -2.31
N GLN A 596 35.86 5.54 -1.94
CA GLN A 596 35.88 6.13 -0.60
C GLN A 596 34.60 6.90 -0.28
N GLY A 597 34.01 7.60 -1.27
CA GLY A 597 32.70 8.21 -1.15
C GLY A 597 31.59 7.18 -0.97
N VAL A 598 31.65 6.07 -1.73
CA VAL A 598 30.72 4.94 -1.57
C VAL A 598 30.80 4.32 -0.18
N GLY A 599 32.01 4.12 0.36
CA GLY A 599 32.21 3.58 1.71
C GLY A 599 31.75 4.53 2.82
N GLY A 600 31.85 5.84 2.62
CA GLY A 600 31.41 6.83 3.60
C GLY A 600 29.90 7.10 3.60
N GLY A 601 29.17 6.74 2.54
CA GLY A 601 27.83 7.31 2.30
C GLY A 601 26.81 7.04 3.41
N ALA A 602 26.84 5.82 3.98
CA ALA A 602 25.93 5.41 5.04
C ALA A 602 26.08 6.22 6.35
N ALA A 603 27.19 6.94 6.54
CA ALA A 603 27.40 7.75 7.73
C ALA A 603 26.39 8.89 7.84
N ASP A 604 26.01 9.50 6.71
CA ASP A 604 25.12 10.67 6.70
C ASP A 604 23.62 10.27 6.77
N THR A 605 23.27 9.00 6.53
CA THR A 605 21.88 8.52 6.44
C THR A 605 21.52 7.47 7.51
N LEU A 606 22.30 6.39 7.62
CA LEU A 606 22.02 5.29 8.55
C LEU A 606 22.41 5.63 9.99
N ALA A 607 23.50 6.39 10.21
CA ALA A 607 23.91 6.77 11.56
C ALA A 607 22.87 7.64 12.31
N PRO A 608 22.29 8.71 11.72
CA PRO A 608 21.23 9.47 12.38
C PRO A 608 19.93 8.68 12.50
N ASP A 609 19.67 7.73 11.60
CA ASP A 609 18.51 6.83 11.69
C ASP A 609 18.65 5.86 12.89
N VAL A 610 19.84 5.29 13.12
CA VAL A 610 20.15 4.48 14.31
C VAL A 610 19.98 5.29 15.60
N VAL A 611 20.55 6.50 15.66
CA VAL A 611 20.41 7.39 16.83
C VAL A 611 18.95 7.77 17.07
N GLY A 612 18.16 7.88 15.99
CA GLY A 612 16.75 8.21 16.05
C GLY A 612 15.86 7.13 16.67
N GLN A 613 16.29 5.86 16.67
CA GLN A 613 15.49 4.72 17.15
C GLN A 613 15.77 4.34 18.61
N ILE A 614 16.89 4.79 19.18
CA ILE A 614 17.32 4.43 20.54
C ILE A 614 16.90 5.44 21.61
N PHE A 615 16.53 6.67 21.23
CA PHE A 615 16.13 7.75 22.15
C PHE A 615 14.66 8.16 21.97
N PHE A 616 13.98 8.40 23.09
CA PHE A 616 12.63 8.96 23.12
C PHE A 616 12.58 10.41 22.59
N VAL A 617 11.43 10.86 22.12
CA VAL A 617 11.23 12.19 21.49
C VAL A 617 11.80 13.34 22.33
N HIS A 618 11.61 13.32 23.66
CA HIS A 618 12.08 14.38 24.56
C HIS A 618 13.61 14.40 24.79
N GLN A 619 14.32 13.29 24.53
CA GLN A 619 15.80 13.19 24.64
C GLN A 619 16.48 13.28 23.27
N ARG A 620 15.74 12.95 22.21
CA ARG A 620 16.24 12.80 20.84
C ARG A 620 16.88 14.07 20.30
N GLY A 621 16.31 15.24 20.58
CA GLY A 621 16.86 16.52 20.13
C GLY A 621 18.31 16.73 20.59
N ARG A 622 18.62 16.39 21.84
CA ARG A 622 19.98 16.51 22.42
C ARG A 622 20.94 15.48 21.83
N ALA A 623 20.50 14.24 21.65
CA ALA A 623 21.32 13.20 21.03
C ALA A 623 21.68 13.58 19.57
N MET A 624 20.72 14.11 18.81
CA MET A 624 20.96 14.60 17.46
C MET A 624 21.89 15.81 17.41
N ALA A 625 21.81 16.70 18.40
CA ALA A 625 22.75 17.83 18.49
C ALA A 625 24.19 17.32 18.65
N ILE A 626 24.44 16.33 19.52
CA ILE A 626 25.76 15.72 19.68
C ILE A 626 26.24 15.12 18.35
N TYR A 627 25.42 14.29 17.71
CA TYR A 627 25.75 13.73 16.39
C TYR A 627 26.11 14.81 15.37
N THR A 628 25.34 15.91 15.35
CA THR A 628 25.54 17.03 14.41
C THR A 628 26.85 17.77 14.65
N ILE A 629 27.27 17.94 15.91
CA ILE A 629 28.57 18.56 16.24
C ILE A 629 29.70 17.76 15.58
N PHE A 630 29.69 16.44 15.71
CA PHE A 630 30.70 15.56 15.13
C PHE A 630 30.62 15.55 13.59
N LEU A 631 29.42 15.53 13.02
CA LEU A 631 29.21 15.62 11.58
C LEU A 631 29.81 16.91 10.99
N ALA A 632 29.46 18.08 11.56
CA ALA A 632 29.90 19.38 11.06
C ALA A 632 31.39 19.65 11.34
N SER A 633 31.89 19.25 12.52
CA SER A 633 33.30 19.45 12.87
C SER A 633 34.25 18.54 12.09
N GLY A 634 33.80 17.37 11.61
CA GLY A 634 34.64 16.43 10.86
C GLY A 634 35.25 17.03 9.60
N SER A 635 34.45 17.72 8.78
CA SER A 635 34.95 18.34 7.55
C SER A 635 35.93 19.49 7.83
N LEU A 636 35.68 20.27 8.89
CA LEU A 636 36.51 21.40 9.29
C LEU A 636 37.83 20.94 9.93
N ILE A 637 37.79 19.98 10.86
CA ILE A 637 38.98 19.39 11.47
C ILE A 637 39.82 18.69 10.41
N GLY A 638 39.21 17.96 9.47
CA GLY A 638 39.91 17.32 8.36
C GLY A 638 40.72 18.32 7.54
N GLY A 639 40.11 19.44 7.12
CA GLY A 639 40.84 20.51 6.43
C GLY A 639 41.95 21.14 7.29
N LEU A 640 41.70 21.36 8.58
CA LEU A 640 42.68 21.92 9.51
C LEU A 640 43.93 21.03 9.63
N ILE A 641 43.76 19.76 9.97
CA ILE A 641 44.87 18.82 10.16
C ILE A 641 45.55 18.46 8.83
N GLY A 642 44.78 18.42 7.74
CA GLY A 642 45.26 18.08 6.40
C GLY A 642 46.40 18.99 5.93
N GLY A 643 46.33 20.29 6.23
CA GLY A 643 47.42 21.23 5.92
C GLY A 643 48.74 20.88 6.62
N TYR A 644 48.69 20.66 7.94
CA TYR A 644 49.89 20.33 8.74
C TYR A 644 50.46 18.95 8.43
N ILE A 645 49.62 17.94 8.23
CA ILE A 645 50.04 16.59 7.84
C ILE A 645 50.74 16.64 6.48
N THR A 646 50.18 17.38 5.52
CA THR A 646 50.77 17.52 4.19
C THR A 646 52.12 18.23 4.24
N ALA A 647 52.25 19.26 5.07
CA ALA A 647 53.50 20.00 5.22
C ALA A 647 54.62 19.20 5.90
N SER A 648 54.29 18.32 6.86
CA SER A 648 55.28 17.59 7.67
C SER A 648 55.58 16.19 7.17
N MET A 649 54.54 15.42 6.84
CA MET A 649 54.64 13.99 6.48
C MET A 649 54.35 13.74 4.99
N GLY A 650 53.80 14.73 4.28
CA GLY A 650 53.42 14.63 2.87
C GLY A 650 51.95 14.24 2.69
N TRP A 651 51.43 14.48 1.48
CA TRP A 651 49.99 14.33 1.19
C TRP A 651 49.48 12.89 1.35
N ARG A 652 50.31 11.85 1.15
CA ARG A 652 49.88 10.44 1.28
C ARG A 652 49.43 10.09 2.70
N TRP A 653 50.06 10.68 3.70
CA TRP A 653 49.72 10.45 5.11
C TRP A 653 48.32 10.95 5.48
N THR A 654 47.76 11.89 4.71
CA THR A 654 46.34 12.26 4.86
C THR A 654 45.40 11.07 4.64
N MET A 655 45.76 10.17 3.72
CA MET A 655 44.97 8.98 3.41
C MET A 655 45.22 7.84 4.39
N TYR A 656 46.47 7.62 4.82
CA TYR A 656 46.77 6.61 5.83
C TYR A 656 46.14 6.95 7.20
N ILE A 657 46.12 8.21 7.60
CA ILE A 657 45.43 8.63 8.83
C ILE A 657 43.93 8.36 8.72
N SER A 658 43.33 8.62 7.55
CA SER A 658 41.93 8.27 7.28
C SER A 658 41.68 6.76 7.37
N ALA A 659 42.60 5.93 6.89
CA ALA A 659 42.54 4.47 7.00
C ALA A 659 42.64 3.98 8.46
N ILE A 660 43.55 4.56 9.25
CA ILE A 660 43.72 4.20 10.68
C ILE A 660 42.45 4.55 11.46
N LEU A 661 41.92 5.76 11.27
CA LEU A 661 40.71 6.21 11.95
C LEU A 661 39.50 5.34 11.57
N SER A 662 39.30 5.07 10.29
CA SER A 662 38.18 4.22 9.83
C SER A 662 38.32 2.76 10.27
N GLY A 663 39.54 2.21 10.29
CA GLY A 663 39.82 0.87 10.82
C GLY A 663 39.55 0.74 12.32
N ALA A 664 39.90 1.76 13.11
CA ALA A 664 39.59 1.78 14.55
C ALA A 664 38.07 1.81 14.81
N ILE A 665 37.34 2.65 14.07
CA ILE A 665 35.87 2.72 14.17
C ILE A 665 35.20 1.44 13.66
N LEU A 666 35.75 0.78 12.63
CA LEU A 666 35.28 -0.53 12.17
C LEU A 666 35.35 -1.58 13.29
N LEU A 667 36.49 -1.66 13.99
CA LEU A 667 36.69 -2.61 15.08
C LEU A 667 35.76 -2.32 16.26
N LEU A 668 35.63 -1.05 16.66
CA LEU A 668 34.73 -0.67 17.75
C LEU A 668 33.26 -0.89 17.38
N SER A 669 32.86 -0.57 16.14
CA SER A 669 31.50 -0.78 15.66
C SER A 669 31.15 -2.26 15.58
N PHE A 670 32.12 -3.12 15.22
CA PHE A 670 31.93 -4.57 15.20
C PHE A 670 31.59 -5.13 16.60
N LEU A 671 32.24 -4.60 17.65
CA LEU A 671 32.09 -5.06 19.03
C LEU A 671 30.88 -4.46 19.77
N PHE A 672 30.57 -3.18 19.54
CA PHE A 672 29.65 -2.42 20.41
C PHE A 672 28.36 -1.95 19.74
N VAL A 673 28.23 -2.02 18.41
CA VAL A 673 27.00 -1.61 17.70
C VAL A 673 26.15 -2.85 17.42
N PRO A 674 25.02 -3.02 18.14
CA PRO A 674 24.07 -4.10 17.86
C PRO A 674 23.21 -3.80 16.64
N GLU A 675 22.46 -4.81 16.18
CA GLU A 675 21.40 -4.59 15.20
C GLU A 675 20.26 -3.78 15.84
N THR A 676 19.83 -2.71 15.15
CA THR A 676 18.78 -1.81 15.66
C THR A 676 17.49 -1.85 14.84
N LEU A 677 17.47 -2.55 13.69
CA LEU A 677 16.25 -2.79 12.96
C LEU A 677 15.33 -3.69 13.80
N PHE A 678 14.26 -3.15 14.38
CA PHE A 678 13.34 -3.88 15.26
C PHE A 678 11.88 -3.72 14.81
N ASP A 679 11.09 -4.78 14.93
CA ASP A 679 9.66 -4.75 14.59
C ASP A 679 8.81 -4.53 15.83
N ARG A 680 8.58 -3.27 16.17
CA ARG A 680 7.89 -2.89 17.40
C ARG A 680 6.39 -3.20 17.34
N GLU A 681 5.77 -3.10 16.17
CA GLU A 681 4.34 -3.39 16.01
C GLU A 681 4.07 -4.89 16.15
N ALA A 682 4.91 -5.74 15.54
CA ALA A 682 4.83 -7.18 15.76
C ALA A 682 5.02 -7.55 17.24
N ALA A 683 6.01 -6.96 17.92
CA ALA A 683 6.24 -7.21 19.35
C ALA A 683 5.08 -6.72 20.24
N MET A 684 4.44 -5.60 19.88
CA MET A 684 3.27 -5.07 20.57
C MET A 684 1.99 -5.86 20.29
N ALA A 685 1.85 -6.42 19.08
CA ALA A 685 0.71 -7.25 18.68
C ALA A 685 0.69 -8.59 19.45
N VAL A 686 1.84 -9.15 19.79
CA VAL A 686 1.93 -10.33 20.67
C VAL A 686 1.33 -10.06 22.06
N VAL A 687 1.33 -8.79 22.50
CA VAL A 687 0.90 -8.36 23.84
C VAL A 687 -0.54 -7.82 23.81
N ARG A 688 -1.09 -7.50 22.63
CA ARG A 688 -2.44 -6.94 22.45
C ARG A 688 -3.36 -8.00 21.80
N PRO A 689 -4.29 -8.62 22.53
CA PRO A 689 -5.27 -9.53 21.94
C PRO A 689 -6.20 -8.81 20.95
N GLU A 690 -6.68 -9.52 19.93
CA GLU A 690 -7.66 -9.03 18.97
C GLU A 690 -8.94 -8.56 19.68
N GLY A 691 -9.34 -7.29 19.46
CA GLY A 691 -10.58 -6.71 20.00
C GLY A 691 -10.42 -5.49 20.93
N TYR A 692 -9.22 -4.96 21.13
CA TYR A 692 -9.00 -3.79 21.98
C TYR A 692 -9.11 -2.48 21.20
N ASP A 693 -10.20 -1.75 21.37
CA ASP A 693 -10.43 -0.45 20.74
C ASP A 693 -9.76 0.68 21.54
N LYS A 694 -9.01 1.56 20.86
CA LYS A 694 -8.19 2.61 21.50
C LYS A 694 -9.03 3.69 22.18
N ASP A 695 -10.31 3.78 21.83
CA ASP A 695 -11.23 4.83 22.27
C ASP A 695 -12.24 4.35 23.33
N SER A 696 -12.08 3.13 23.87
CA SER A 696 -12.88 2.68 25.01
C SER A 696 -12.37 3.34 26.30
N PRO A 697 -13.25 3.91 27.16
CA PRO A 697 -12.83 4.41 28.46
C PRO A 697 -12.24 3.25 29.27
N VAL A 698 -10.95 3.34 29.56
CA VAL A 698 -10.18 2.30 30.25
C VAL A 698 -10.69 2.22 31.69
N GLY A 699 -11.54 1.23 31.97
CA GLY A 699 -11.83 0.83 33.35
C GLY A 699 -10.66 0.02 33.91
N GLU A 700 -10.42 0.06 35.22
CA GLU A 700 -9.37 -0.69 35.95
C GLU A 700 -9.24 -2.17 35.51
N LYS A 701 -10.35 -2.81 35.14
CA LYS A 701 -10.37 -4.20 34.65
C LYS A 701 -9.63 -4.40 33.33
N ALA A 702 -9.67 -3.43 32.42
CA ALA A 702 -8.96 -3.49 31.14
C ALA A 702 -7.45 -3.28 31.32
N GLU A 703 -7.07 -2.47 32.31
CA GLU A 703 -5.68 -2.27 32.71
C GLU A 703 -5.08 -3.51 33.39
N MET A 704 -5.83 -4.15 34.29
CA MET A 704 -5.44 -5.44 34.88
C MET A 704 -5.26 -6.55 33.82
N ALA A 705 -6.17 -6.64 32.84
CA ALA A 705 -6.04 -7.60 31.73
C ALA A 705 -4.80 -7.33 30.85
N ARG A 706 -4.43 -6.06 30.66
CA ARG A 706 -3.21 -5.65 29.95
C ARG A 706 -1.95 -6.07 30.69
N VAL A 707 -1.94 -5.98 32.03
CA VAL A 707 -0.83 -6.40 32.89
C VAL A 707 -0.69 -7.93 32.94
N GLU A 708 -1.79 -8.68 33.05
CA GLU A 708 -1.77 -10.16 33.07
C GLU A 708 -1.27 -10.74 31.73
N THR A 709 -1.70 -10.19 30.59
CA THR A 709 -1.30 -10.68 29.26
C THR A 709 0.17 -10.36 28.95
N ALA A 710 0.65 -9.17 29.36
CA ALA A 710 2.06 -8.79 29.26
C ALA A 710 2.97 -9.64 30.18
N ALA A 711 2.47 -10.07 31.34
CA ALA A 711 3.20 -10.94 32.26
C ALA A 711 3.32 -12.40 31.77
N SER A 712 2.39 -12.88 30.92
CA SER A 712 2.41 -14.26 30.40
C SER A 712 3.32 -14.48 29.18
N THR A 713 3.81 -13.42 28.52
CA THR A 713 4.63 -13.54 27.31
C THR A 713 6.12 -13.55 27.66
N VAL A 714 6.73 -14.75 27.63
CA VAL A 714 8.16 -14.93 27.94
C VAL A 714 9.02 -14.54 26.73
N PHE A 715 9.53 -13.31 26.72
CA PHE A 715 10.53 -12.89 25.73
C PHE A 715 11.92 -13.46 26.08
N PRO A 716 12.70 -13.93 25.10
CA PRO A 716 14.05 -14.44 25.36
C PRO A 716 14.99 -13.31 25.83
N GLU A 717 15.92 -13.63 26.73
CA GLU A 717 16.88 -12.65 27.27
C GLU A 717 17.78 -12.04 26.17
N TYR A 718 18.16 -10.77 26.37
CA TYR A 718 19.03 -10.04 25.44
C TYR A 718 20.52 -10.25 25.79
N THR A 719 21.06 -11.40 25.38
CA THR A 719 22.48 -11.75 25.60
C THR A 719 23.43 -11.03 24.64
N PHE A 720 24.71 -10.89 25.02
CA PHE A 720 25.75 -10.30 24.17
C PHE A 720 25.90 -11.03 22.82
N ALA A 721 25.81 -12.37 22.82
CA ALA A 721 25.83 -13.16 21.59
C ALA A 721 24.63 -12.86 20.68
N ARG A 722 23.44 -12.62 21.24
CA ARG A 722 22.25 -12.21 20.47
C ARG A 722 22.41 -10.79 19.89
N SER A 723 23.09 -9.89 20.60
CA SER A 723 23.42 -8.55 20.10
C SER A 723 24.40 -8.57 18.92
N LEU A 724 25.19 -9.66 18.79
CA LEU A 724 26.14 -9.89 17.71
C LEU A 724 25.55 -10.64 16.50
N LYS A 725 24.24 -10.89 16.42
CA LYS A 725 23.63 -11.48 15.22
C LYS A 725 23.91 -10.62 13.98
N ILE A 726 24.22 -11.28 12.86
CA ILE A 726 24.52 -10.65 11.58
C ILE A 726 23.24 -10.64 10.75
N GLY A 727 22.56 -9.49 10.76
CA GLY A 727 21.45 -9.18 9.87
C GLY A 727 20.13 -9.87 10.19
N MET A 728 19.05 -9.28 9.70
CA MET A 728 17.72 -9.86 9.62
C MET A 728 17.19 -9.63 8.22
N TYR A 729 16.57 -10.63 7.61
CA TYR A 729 16.01 -10.51 6.26
C TYR A 729 14.53 -10.09 6.34
N ARG A 730 14.21 -8.93 5.74
CA ARG A 730 12.84 -8.51 5.45
C ARG A 730 12.60 -8.52 3.94
N PRO A 731 11.52 -9.14 3.43
CA PRO A 731 11.25 -9.18 1.99
C PRO A 731 10.92 -7.79 1.42
N GLY A 732 11.05 -7.65 0.09
CA GLY A 732 10.62 -6.45 -0.63
C GLY A 732 11.70 -5.43 -0.99
N PHE A 733 12.95 -5.85 -1.22
CA PHE A 733 14.09 -5.00 -1.59
C PHE A 733 13.77 -3.97 -2.70
N PHE A 734 13.24 -4.43 -3.85
CA PHE A 734 12.94 -3.55 -4.99
C PHE A 734 11.87 -2.49 -4.69
N LYS A 735 10.85 -2.83 -3.88
CA LYS A 735 9.84 -1.88 -3.42
C LYS A 735 10.49 -0.79 -2.53
N ARG A 736 11.40 -1.19 -1.64
CA ARG A 736 12.15 -0.27 -0.76
C ARG A 736 13.13 0.62 -1.53
N CYS A 737 13.62 0.21 -2.70
CA CYS A 737 14.42 1.09 -3.57
C CYS A 737 13.59 2.21 -4.21
N ILE A 738 12.30 1.98 -4.49
CA ILE A 738 11.41 2.97 -5.14
C ILE A 738 10.72 3.87 -4.10
N THR A 739 10.52 3.37 -2.88
CA THR A 739 9.78 4.05 -1.81
C THR A 739 10.31 5.47 -1.50
N PRO A 740 11.64 5.71 -1.40
CA PRO A 740 12.20 7.03 -1.11
C PRO A 740 11.82 8.12 -2.11
N TYR A 741 11.60 7.79 -3.39
CA TYR A 741 11.20 8.79 -4.40
C TYR A 741 9.83 9.40 -4.10
N THR A 742 8.98 8.70 -3.36
CA THR A 742 7.67 9.23 -2.95
C THR A 742 7.79 10.34 -1.90
N THR A 743 8.90 10.40 -1.14
CA THR A 743 9.15 11.44 -0.14
C THR A 743 9.45 12.81 -0.75
N LEU A 744 9.75 12.87 -2.06
CA LEU A 744 9.86 14.13 -2.81
C LEU A 744 8.51 14.84 -2.96
N LEU A 745 7.39 14.19 -2.61
CA LEU A 745 6.08 14.84 -2.56
C LEU A 745 5.88 15.66 -1.29
N PHE A 746 6.79 15.56 -0.30
CA PHE A 746 6.69 16.27 0.97
C PHE A 746 7.41 17.62 0.90
N PRO A 747 6.71 18.76 1.06
CA PRO A 747 7.33 20.09 1.02
C PRO A 747 8.42 20.28 2.08
N GLY A 748 8.25 19.65 3.25
CA GLY A 748 9.23 19.64 4.32
C GLY A 748 10.58 19.06 3.89
N THR A 749 10.55 17.97 3.11
CA THR A 749 11.75 17.33 2.55
C THR A 749 12.50 18.28 1.63
N TRP A 750 11.79 19.02 0.76
CA TRP A 750 12.42 20.01 -0.14
C TRP A 750 13.11 21.15 0.62
N MET A 751 12.46 21.69 1.64
CA MET A 751 13.04 22.76 2.45
C MET A 751 14.36 22.31 3.08
N VAL A 752 14.36 21.17 3.78
CA VAL A 752 15.56 20.65 4.45
C VAL A 752 16.63 20.25 3.44
N MET A 753 16.24 19.64 2.32
CA MET A 753 17.12 19.27 1.22
C MET A 753 17.86 20.47 0.65
N LEU A 754 17.15 21.56 0.32
CA LEU A 754 17.74 22.76 -0.28
C LEU A 754 18.65 23.50 0.72
N HIS A 755 18.24 23.63 1.99
CA HIS A 755 19.10 24.23 3.01
C HIS A 755 20.39 23.43 3.22
N TYR A 756 20.28 22.11 3.35
CA TYR A 756 21.42 21.26 3.60
C TYR A 756 22.36 21.20 2.39
N ALA A 757 21.79 21.12 1.19
CA ALA A 757 22.53 21.16 -0.07
C ALA A 757 23.33 22.45 -0.24
N GLY A 758 22.71 23.62 -0.02
CA GLY A 758 23.37 24.91 -0.16
C GLY A 758 24.50 25.10 0.86
N LEU A 759 24.27 24.79 2.13
CA LEU A 759 25.27 25.02 3.18
C LEU A 759 26.46 24.06 3.10
N VAL A 760 26.21 22.77 2.85
CA VAL A 760 27.31 21.81 2.61
C VAL A 760 28.03 22.15 1.31
N GLY A 761 27.30 22.55 0.26
CA GLY A 761 27.86 23.13 -0.96
C GLY A 761 28.84 24.26 -0.67
N LEU A 762 28.43 25.27 0.11
CA LEU A 762 29.30 26.38 0.51
C LEU A 762 30.52 25.92 1.28
N ILE A 763 30.37 25.09 2.31
CA ILE A 763 31.49 24.64 3.14
C ILE A 763 32.51 23.84 2.34
N VAL A 764 32.07 22.90 1.49
CA VAL A 764 32.99 22.10 0.65
C VAL A 764 33.69 23.00 -0.37
N THR A 765 32.97 23.95 -0.96
CA THR A 765 33.52 24.93 -1.92
C THR A 765 34.57 25.82 -1.25
N ILE A 766 34.28 26.38 -0.07
CA ILE A 766 35.21 27.19 0.72
C ILE A 766 36.44 26.34 1.08
N SER A 767 36.24 25.14 1.61
CA SER A 767 37.34 24.25 2.01
C SER A 767 38.24 23.85 0.84
N THR A 768 37.72 23.84 -0.39
CA THR A 768 38.46 23.48 -1.61
C THR A 768 39.24 24.68 -2.17
N VAL A 769 38.63 25.87 -2.21
CA VAL A 769 39.21 27.06 -2.87
C VAL A 769 40.04 27.91 -1.90
N ALA A 770 39.67 27.99 -0.63
CA ALA A 770 40.34 28.85 0.33
C ALA A 770 41.83 28.51 0.55
N PRO A 771 42.25 27.23 0.64
CA PRO A 771 43.67 26.88 0.74
C PRO A 771 44.48 27.37 -0.46
N GLN A 772 43.88 27.37 -1.66
CA GLN A 772 44.53 27.89 -2.87
C GLN A 772 44.70 29.41 -2.80
N ILE A 773 43.68 30.16 -2.40
CA ILE A 773 43.74 31.61 -2.25
C ILE A 773 44.83 32.00 -1.23
N LEU A 774 44.87 31.31 -0.09
CA LEU A 774 45.81 31.59 0.99
C LEU A 774 47.24 31.12 0.70
N ALA A 775 47.42 30.21 -0.25
CA ALA A 775 48.75 29.80 -0.72
C ALA A 775 49.40 30.85 -1.63
N GLN A 776 48.63 31.76 -2.22
CA GLN A 776 49.12 32.79 -3.15
C GLN A 776 49.44 34.12 -2.43
N PRO A 777 50.27 35.02 -3.03
CA PRO A 777 50.43 36.39 -2.54
C PRO A 777 49.08 37.13 -2.47
N PRO A 778 48.81 37.94 -1.42
CA PRO A 778 49.73 38.41 -0.37
C PRO A 778 49.82 37.55 0.90
N TYR A 779 49.13 36.40 0.98
CA TYR A 779 49.00 35.64 2.22
C TYR A 779 50.16 34.67 2.47
N LEU A 780 50.51 33.85 1.48
CA LEU A 780 51.65 32.90 1.53
C LEU A 780 51.65 32.00 2.79
N TRP A 781 50.50 31.48 3.21
CA TRP A 781 50.38 30.70 4.45
C TRP A 781 51.11 29.34 4.42
N GLY A 782 51.58 28.87 3.27
CA GLY A 782 52.38 27.66 3.14
C GLY A 782 51.69 26.43 3.75
N GLY A 783 52.34 25.74 4.69
CA GLY A 783 51.76 24.59 5.39
C GLY A 783 50.59 24.93 6.32
N SER A 784 50.41 26.20 6.66
CA SER A 784 49.37 26.69 7.57
C SER A 784 48.05 27.02 6.86
N VAL A 785 47.91 26.74 5.56
CA VAL A 785 46.67 26.99 4.79
C VAL A 785 45.43 26.31 5.38
N GLY A 786 45.61 25.23 6.17
CA GLY A 786 44.51 24.56 6.87
C GLY A 786 43.85 25.41 7.96
N LEU A 787 44.52 26.45 8.47
CA LEU A 787 44.02 27.31 9.54
C LEU A 787 42.70 28.01 9.19
N ILE A 788 42.38 28.17 7.90
CA ILE A 788 41.10 28.74 7.43
C ILE A 788 39.84 28.05 7.96
N ASN A 789 39.98 26.82 8.44
CA ASN A 789 38.88 26.06 9.03
C ASN A 789 38.63 26.42 10.50
N VAL A 790 39.52 27.17 11.16
CA VAL A 790 39.36 27.60 12.56
C VAL A 790 38.14 28.50 12.71
N GLY A 791 37.94 29.47 11.81
CA GLY A 791 36.73 30.29 11.79
C GLY A 791 35.47 29.45 11.66
N GLY A 792 35.51 28.43 10.79
CA GLY A 792 34.45 27.42 10.67
C GLY A 792 34.17 26.70 11.99
N LEU A 793 35.22 26.23 12.71
CA LEU A 793 35.06 25.53 14.00
C LEU A 793 34.45 26.41 15.07
N VAL A 794 34.88 27.67 15.16
CA VAL A 794 34.28 28.67 16.07
C VAL A 794 32.80 28.84 15.72
N GLY A 795 32.47 28.97 14.44
CA GLY A 795 31.09 29.02 13.96
C GLY A 795 30.25 27.81 14.36
N THR A 796 30.78 26.59 14.20
CA THR A 796 30.11 25.35 14.61
C THR A 796 29.89 25.28 16.12
N VAL A 797 30.87 25.68 16.94
CA VAL A 797 30.73 25.70 18.41
C VAL A 797 29.68 26.72 18.86
N LEU A 798 29.71 27.94 18.32
CA LEU A 798 28.69 28.96 18.61
C LEU A 798 27.29 28.48 18.16
N GLY A 799 27.22 27.82 17.01
CA GLY A 799 26.00 27.19 16.52
C GLY A 799 25.48 26.12 17.48
N ALA A 800 26.35 25.25 17.99
CA ALA A 800 25.98 24.20 18.93
C ALA A 800 25.45 24.76 20.25
N ILE A 801 26.10 25.81 20.78
CA ILE A 801 25.66 26.53 21.99
C ILE A 801 24.28 27.14 21.74
N TYR A 802 24.09 27.83 20.62
CA TYR A 802 22.81 28.43 20.25
C TYR A 802 21.70 27.38 20.19
N THR A 803 21.94 26.26 19.53
CA THR A 803 20.99 25.14 19.44
C THR A 803 20.63 24.57 20.81
N TYR A 804 21.63 24.33 21.67
CA TYR A 804 21.43 23.74 23.00
C TYR A 804 20.45 24.57 23.85
N PHE A 805 20.58 25.90 23.84
CA PHE A 805 19.71 26.78 24.62
C PHE A 805 18.33 26.98 24.00
N THR A 806 18.22 26.98 22.67
CA THR A 806 16.99 27.39 21.98
C THR A 806 16.05 26.22 21.65
N ALA A 807 16.57 25.05 21.30
CA ALA A 807 15.78 23.94 20.76
C ALA A 807 14.74 23.39 21.76
N ASP A 808 15.13 23.17 23.02
CA ASP A 808 14.24 22.64 24.05
C ASP A 808 13.30 23.70 24.64
N TYR A 809 13.77 24.95 24.71
CA TYR A 809 13.04 26.06 25.33
C TYR A 809 11.75 26.39 24.56
N ILE A 810 11.83 26.45 23.22
CA ILE A 810 10.69 26.85 22.39
C ILE A 810 9.60 25.77 22.37
N VAL A 811 9.98 24.50 22.25
CA VAL A 811 9.04 23.37 22.24
C VAL A 811 8.27 23.28 23.57
N LYS A 812 8.99 23.38 24.70
CA LYS A 812 8.37 23.38 26.03
C LYS A 812 7.48 24.59 26.26
N ARG A 813 7.91 25.78 25.79
CA ARG A 813 7.13 27.02 25.94
C ARG A 813 5.84 27.00 25.12
N GLN A 814 5.84 26.38 23.93
CA GLN A 814 4.64 26.22 23.12
C GLN A 814 3.70 25.18 23.72
N ALA A 815 4.20 23.99 24.09
CA ALA A 815 3.39 22.96 24.74
C ALA A 815 2.70 23.47 26.02
N LYS A 816 3.37 24.34 26.80
CA LYS A 816 2.78 24.99 27.99
C LYS A 816 1.66 25.98 27.67
N ARG A 817 1.68 26.62 26.50
CA ARG A 817 0.70 27.66 26.10
C ARG A 817 -0.54 27.09 25.43
N GLU A 818 -0.48 25.88 24.88
CA GLU A 818 -1.62 25.26 24.19
C GLU A 818 -2.59 24.59 25.16
N ARG A 819 -3.90 24.64 24.82
CA ARG A 819 -4.99 24.11 25.66
C ARG A 819 -4.91 22.58 25.82
N HIS A 820 -4.42 21.88 24.79
CA HIS A 820 -4.37 20.41 24.69
C HIS A 820 -2.97 19.80 24.90
N GLY A 821 -1.94 20.61 25.20
CA GLY A 821 -0.58 20.11 25.47
C GLY A 821 0.17 19.52 24.26
N PHE A 822 -0.23 19.87 23.02
CA PHE A 822 0.41 19.38 21.81
C PHE A 822 1.77 20.03 21.55
N GLY A 823 2.72 19.24 21.07
CA GLY A 823 3.96 19.71 20.47
C GLY A 823 3.87 19.65 18.94
N GLU A 824 3.97 20.81 18.26
CA GLU A 824 4.02 20.87 16.80
C GLU A 824 5.47 21.02 16.28
N PRO A 825 5.90 20.26 15.25
CA PRO A 825 7.24 20.36 14.67
C PRO A 825 7.59 21.75 14.12
N GLU A 826 6.59 22.49 13.62
CA GLU A 826 6.76 23.83 13.02
C GLU A 826 7.27 24.87 14.02
N ALA A 827 7.09 24.64 15.33
CA ALA A 827 7.56 25.50 16.41
C ALA A 827 9.04 25.89 16.30
N ARG A 828 9.86 25.00 15.72
CA ARG A 828 11.31 25.14 15.65
C ARG A 828 11.79 25.90 14.41
N LEU A 829 10.97 25.98 13.36
CA LEU A 829 11.37 26.60 12.08
C LEU A 829 11.79 28.07 12.19
N PRO A 830 11.20 28.91 13.06
CA PRO A 830 11.65 30.29 13.25
C PRO A 830 13.12 30.42 13.63
N LEU A 831 13.69 29.42 14.30
CA LEU A 831 15.11 29.41 14.67
C LEU A 831 16.05 29.31 13.46
N MET A 832 15.55 28.89 12.30
CA MET A 832 16.33 28.83 11.07
C MET A 832 16.55 30.21 10.43
N PHE A 833 15.64 31.18 10.59
CA PHE A 833 15.77 32.48 9.91
C PHE A 833 17.05 33.24 10.26
N PRO A 834 17.41 33.42 11.56
CA PRO A 834 18.68 34.08 11.90
C PRO A 834 19.89 33.29 11.40
N ALA A 835 19.84 31.96 11.45
CA ALA A 835 20.96 31.12 11.07
C ALA A 835 21.24 31.16 9.56
N LEU A 836 20.19 31.08 8.74
CA LEU A 836 20.32 31.09 7.28
C LEU A 836 20.68 32.48 6.73
N THR A 837 20.19 33.54 7.37
CA THR A 837 20.58 34.92 7.02
C THR A 837 22.05 35.18 7.35
N ILE A 838 22.53 34.74 8.51
CA ILE A 838 23.95 34.78 8.87
C ILE A 838 24.78 33.97 7.87
N ALA A 839 24.39 32.74 7.52
CA ALA A 839 25.14 31.94 6.54
C ALA A 839 25.19 32.59 5.14
N THR A 840 24.08 33.18 4.69
CA THR A 840 24.01 33.89 3.41
C THR A 840 24.92 35.12 3.40
N ALA A 841 24.92 35.91 4.47
CA ALA A 841 25.85 37.02 4.64
C ALA A 841 27.31 36.54 4.73
N GLY A 842 27.55 35.37 5.34
CA GLY A 842 28.86 34.72 5.42
C GLY A 842 29.44 34.37 4.05
N ALA A 843 28.63 33.82 3.15
CA ALA A 843 29.04 33.53 1.78
C ALA A 843 29.45 34.79 1.00
N LEU A 844 28.70 35.89 1.15
CA LEU A 844 29.08 37.20 0.58
C LEU A 844 30.37 37.73 1.20
N CYS A 845 30.48 37.68 2.53
CA CYS A 845 31.65 38.11 3.27
C CYS A 845 32.91 37.39 2.77
N PHE A 846 32.83 36.06 2.60
CA PHE A 846 33.93 35.26 2.05
C PHE A 846 34.27 35.67 0.61
N GLY A 847 33.28 35.75 -0.29
CA GLY A 847 33.49 36.05 -1.71
C GLY A 847 34.09 37.44 -1.97
N PHE A 848 33.61 38.48 -1.29
CA PHE A 848 34.15 39.83 -1.43
C PHE A 848 35.52 39.99 -0.77
N SER A 849 35.75 39.35 0.38
CA SER A 849 37.07 39.34 1.02
C SER A 849 38.11 38.63 0.14
N ALA A 850 37.71 37.55 -0.53
CA ALA A 850 38.55 36.83 -1.48
C ALA A 850 38.93 37.70 -2.69
N LYS A 851 38.02 38.55 -3.18
CA LYS A 851 38.30 39.49 -4.30
C LYS A 851 39.21 40.65 -3.90
N ALA A 852 39.03 41.18 -2.69
CA ALA A 852 39.80 42.34 -2.22
C ALA A 852 41.29 42.01 -2.00
N ALA A 853 41.62 40.75 -1.66
CA ALA A 853 42.97 40.20 -1.56
C ALA A 853 44.01 41.12 -0.87
N THR A 854 43.65 41.75 0.26
CA THR A 854 44.57 42.56 1.07
C THR A 854 45.25 41.72 2.15
N PRO A 855 46.40 42.13 2.73
CA PRO A 855 47.08 41.38 3.80
C PRO A 855 46.21 41.10 5.04
N LYS A 856 45.11 41.83 5.24
CA LYS A 856 44.16 41.64 6.35
C LYS A 856 42.84 40.99 5.93
N ALA A 857 42.60 40.76 4.64
CA ALA A 857 41.34 40.20 4.15
C ALA A 857 41.13 38.73 4.54
N TRP A 858 42.15 38.03 5.03
CA TRP A 858 42.01 36.69 5.62
C TRP A 858 41.06 36.68 6.83
N ILE A 859 40.95 37.78 7.59
CA ILE A 859 40.00 37.91 8.71
C ILE A 859 38.56 37.79 8.18
N GLY A 860 38.26 38.41 7.03
CA GLY A 860 36.96 38.30 6.38
C GLY A 860 36.69 36.91 5.80
N LEU A 861 37.72 36.20 5.35
CA LEU A 861 37.59 34.79 4.92
C LEU A 861 37.24 33.87 6.10
N GLU A 862 37.93 34.02 7.22
CA GLU A 862 37.67 33.26 8.46
C GLU A 862 36.27 33.55 9.01
N PHE A 863 35.91 34.83 9.10
CA PHE A 863 34.61 35.24 9.61
C PHE A 863 33.48 34.76 8.69
N GLY A 864 33.66 34.88 7.37
CA GLY A 864 32.72 34.34 6.38
C GLY A 864 32.54 32.83 6.50
N ASN A 865 33.63 32.07 6.64
CA ASN A 865 33.58 30.62 6.85
C ASN A 865 32.85 30.25 8.16
N GLY A 866 33.13 30.99 9.24
CA GLY A 866 32.44 30.81 10.53
C GLY A 866 30.94 31.08 10.48
N MET A 867 30.52 32.13 9.78
CA MET A 867 29.10 32.44 9.58
C MET A 867 28.37 31.33 8.79
N VAL A 868 29.00 30.78 7.75
CA VAL A 868 28.43 29.65 6.99
C VAL A 868 28.38 28.39 7.85
N ALA A 869 29.44 28.09 8.61
CA ALA A 869 29.51 26.92 9.49
C ALA A 869 28.49 26.99 10.65
N PHE A 870 28.21 28.20 11.16
CA PHE A 870 27.13 28.44 12.11
C PHE A 870 25.77 28.03 11.55
N GLY A 871 25.48 28.40 10.30
CA GLY A 871 24.25 27.99 9.61
C GLY A 871 24.18 26.49 9.35
N LEU A 872 25.29 25.87 8.93
CA LEU A 872 25.38 24.43 8.69
C LEU A 872 25.00 23.63 9.95
N MET A 873 25.44 24.08 11.12
CA MET A 873 25.11 23.44 12.40
C MET A 873 23.60 23.40 12.68
N GLN A 874 22.84 24.39 12.20
CA GLN A 874 21.41 24.48 12.48
C GLN A 874 20.54 23.53 11.63
N VAL A 875 20.98 23.16 10.43
CA VAL A 875 20.13 22.37 9.52
C VAL A 875 19.92 20.94 10.02
N PRO A 876 20.94 20.17 10.43
CA PRO A 876 20.68 18.86 11.00
C PRO A 876 19.96 18.95 12.35
N SER A 877 20.21 19.99 13.17
CA SER A 877 19.51 20.08 14.45
C SER A 877 18.04 20.51 14.36
N ILE A 878 17.67 21.39 13.43
CA ILE A 878 16.29 21.87 13.30
C ILE A 878 15.59 21.13 12.18
N GLY A 879 16.20 21.09 11.00
CA GLY A 879 15.65 20.48 9.79
C GLY A 879 15.51 18.96 9.89
N PHE A 880 16.53 18.23 10.34
CA PHE A 880 16.41 16.76 10.44
C PHE A 880 15.41 16.36 11.52
N ASN A 881 15.42 17.07 12.65
CA ASN A 881 14.42 16.87 13.69
C ASN A 881 13.00 17.20 13.21
N TYR A 882 12.83 18.23 12.38
CA TYR A 882 11.54 18.51 11.74
C TYR A 882 11.07 17.35 10.86
N LEU A 883 11.94 16.75 10.04
CA LEU A 883 11.57 15.58 9.21
C LEU A 883 11.24 14.35 10.05
N ILE A 884 12.02 14.12 11.09
CA ILE A 884 11.82 13.04 12.05
C ILE A 884 10.45 13.15 12.71
N GLU A 885 10.12 14.33 13.23
CA GLU A 885 8.88 14.53 13.98
C GLU A 885 7.68 14.55 13.03
N SER A 886 7.80 15.22 11.88
CA SER A 886 6.71 15.34 10.89
C SER A 886 6.38 14.02 10.20
N TYR A 887 7.37 13.14 9.98
CA TYR A 887 7.21 11.96 9.10
C TYR A 887 7.52 10.61 9.75
N GLY A 888 8.06 10.57 10.98
CA GLY A 888 8.21 9.34 11.79
C GLY A 888 8.95 8.21 11.05
N ALA A 889 8.25 7.12 10.73
CA ALA A 889 8.77 5.95 10.02
C ALA A 889 9.41 6.26 8.66
N TRP A 890 8.97 7.34 7.98
CA TRP A 890 9.51 7.76 6.68
C TRP A 890 10.74 8.66 6.77
N SER A 891 11.19 9.00 7.98
CA SER A 891 12.31 9.93 8.17
C SER A 891 13.61 9.44 7.52
N ALA A 892 13.88 8.13 7.56
CA ALA A 892 15.03 7.52 6.89
C ALA A 892 14.99 7.71 5.36
N ASP A 893 13.82 7.51 4.75
CA ASP A 893 13.60 7.70 3.31
C ASP A 893 13.68 9.18 2.91
N CYS A 894 13.23 10.09 3.80
CA CYS A 894 13.40 11.53 3.60
C CYS A 894 14.88 11.91 3.67
N PHE A 895 15.65 11.36 4.62
CA PHE A 895 17.10 11.58 4.71
C PHE A 895 17.85 11.08 3.49
N LEU A 896 17.44 9.95 2.94
CA LEU A 896 18.00 9.45 1.70
C LEU A 896 17.90 10.50 0.58
N MET A 897 16.71 11.08 0.38
CA MET A 897 16.51 12.11 -0.64
C MET A 897 17.30 13.39 -0.33
N VAL A 898 17.28 13.85 0.92
CA VAL A 898 18.04 15.04 1.37
C VAL A 898 19.52 14.89 1.08
N VAL A 899 20.14 13.76 1.46
CA VAL A 899 21.58 13.53 1.31
C VAL A 899 21.97 13.29 -0.15
N THR A 900 21.13 12.60 -0.92
CA THR A 900 21.35 12.35 -2.36
C THR A 900 21.39 13.68 -3.14
N PHE A 901 20.38 14.53 -2.97
CA PHE A 901 20.32 15.82 -3.66
C PHE A 901 21.35 16.82 -3.13
N ARG A 902 21.66 16.80 -1.83
CA ARG A 902 22.80 17.54 -1.27
C ARG A 902 24.08 17.23 -2.02
N ALA A 903 24.36 15.96 -2.25
CA ALA A 903 25.57 15.53 -2.97
C ALA A 903 25.57 15.98 -4.43
N ILE A 904 24.43 15.97 -5.12
CA ILE A 904 24.33 16.47 -6.51
C ILE A 904 24.65 17.97 -6.58
N ILE A 905 24.03 18.78 -5.71
CA ILE A 905 24.23 20.24 -5.71
C ILE A 905 25.65 20.59 -5.26
N SER A 906 26.12 19.96 -4.18
CA SER A 906 27.47 20.20 -3.66
C SER A 906 28.56 19.72 -4.64
N PHE A 907 28.31 18.63 -5.38
CA PHE A 907 29.13 18.22 -6.53
C PHE A 907 29.15 19.30 -7.60
N ALA A 908 27.99 19.79 -8.06
CA ALA A 908 27.92 20.79 -9.12
C ALA A 908 28.70 22.06 -8.74
N TRP A 909 28.54 22.55 -7.51
CA TRP A 909 29.26 23.73 -7.05
C TRP A 909 30.77 23.49 -6.98
N THR A 910 31.19 22.36 -6.38
CA THR A 910 32.63 22.04 -6.23
C THR A 910 33.31 21.71 -7.56
N PHE A 911 32.58 21.10 -8.51
CA PHE A 911 33.08 20.72 -9.82
C PHE A 911 33.35 21.96 -10.70
N PHE A 912 32.43 22.93 -10.72
CA PHE A 912 32.56 24.12 -11.56
C PHE A 912 33.26 25.31 -10.88
N VAL A 913 33.37 25.34 -9.54
CA VAL A 913 33.93 26.53 -8.86
C VAL A 913 35.37 26.82 -9.26
N GLY A 914 36.21 25.80 -9.48
CA GLY A 914 37.61 26.00 -9.84
C GLY A 914 37.76 26.81 -11.13
N THR A 915 37.09 26.38 -12.20
CA THR A 915 37.10 27.08 -13.50
C THR A 915 36.39 28.43 -13.42
N TRP A 916 35.36 28.56 -12.59
CA TRP A 916 34.60 29.80 -12.46
C TRP A 916 35.37 30.89 -11.71
N VAL A 917 36.08 30.52 -10.64
CA VAL A 917 36.95 31.43 -9.90
C VAL A 917 38.13 31.86 -10.76
N GLU A 918 38.70 30.95 -11.56
CA GLU A 918 39.77 31.27 -12.52
C GLU A 918 39.33 32.29 -13.59
N SER A 919 38.09 32.19 -14.08
CA SER A 919 37.58 33.03 -15.19
C SER A 919 36.94 34.35 -14.76
N ALA A 920 36.18 34.37 -13.67
CA ALA A 920 35.38 35.53 -13.24
C ALA A 920 35.78 36.09 -11.86
N GLY A 921 36.77 35.48 -11.20
CA GLY A 921 37.17 35.81 -9.83
C GLY A 921 36.21 35.25 -8.77
N PRO A 922 36.59 35.29 -7.48
CA PRO A 922 35.84 34.62 -6.42
C PRO A 922 34.53 35.33 -6.01
N ALA A 923 34.40 36.65 -6.21
CA ALA A 923 33.20 37.35 -5.76
C ALA A 923 31.92 36.94 -6.52
N LEU A 924 32.01 36.67 -7.82
CA LEU A 924 30.83 36.36 -8.63
C LEU A 924 30.23 34.97 -8.29
N PRO A 925 31.01 33.86 -8.25
CA PRO A 925 30.49 32.55 -7.86
C PRO A 925 29.90 32.55 -6.45
N PHE A 926 30.62 33.11 -5.47
CA PHE A 926 30.14 33.17 -4.09
C PHE A 926 28.94 34.12 -3.91
N GLY A 927 28.84 35.18 -4.72
CA GLY A 927 27.66 36.04 -4.79
C GLY A 927 26.42 35.30 -5.29
N ILE A 928 26.57 34.47 -6.33
CA ILE A 928 25.47 33.64 -6.86
C ILE A 928 25.12 32.53 -5.87
N PHE A 929 26.09 31.87 -5.23
CA PHE A 929 25.82 30.88 -4.19
C PHE A 929 25.09 31.50 -2.99
N ALA A 930 25.44 32.72 -2.59
CA ALA A 930 24.71 33.48 -1.57
C ALA A 930 23.28 33.81 -2.01
N LEU A 931 23.07 34.25 -3.26
CA LEU A 931 21.74 34.51 -3.81
C LEU A 931 20.88 33.24 -3.77
N LEU A 932 21.42 32.10 -4.23
CA LEU A 932 20.73 30.81 -4.18
C LEU A 932 20.41 30.40 -2.74
N MET A 933 21.35 30.59 -1.81
CA MET A 933 21.12 30.32 -0.39
C MET A 933 20.02 31.21 0.20
N GLY A 934 19.95 32.47 -0.21
CA GLY A 934 18.85 33.38 0.13
C GLY A 934 17.51 32.87 -0.38
N VAL A 935 17.45 32.42 -1.65
CA VAL A 935 16.24 31.80 -2.24
C VAL A 935 15.85 30.53 -1.49
N PHE A 936 16.81 29.67 -1.15
CA PHE A 936 16.54 28.47 -0.37
C PHE A 936 15.97 28.84 1.00
N SER A 937 16.51 29.87 1.65
CA SER A 937 16.03 30.34 2.96
C SER A 937 14.57 30.78 2.94
N LEU A 938 14.10 31.38 1.83
CA LEU A 938 12.70 31.77 1.66
C LEU A 938 11.74 30.58 1.66
N THR A 939 12.21 29.35 1.37
CA THR A 939 11.38 28.14 1.46
C THR A 939 10.95 27.81 2.89
N THR A 940 11.63 28.36 3.91
CA THR A 940 11.22 28.24 5.32
C THR A 940 9.88 28.94 5.60
N VAL A 941 9.60 30.06 4.94
CA VAL A 941 8.40 30.88 5.18
C VAL A 941 7.10 30.12 4.91
N PRO A 942 6.88 29.50 3.73
CA PRO A 942 5.64 28.79 3.46
C PRO A 942 5.48 27.54 4.34
N VAL A 943 6.57 26.84 4.68
CA VAL A 943 6.52 25.68 5.57
C VAL A 943 6.25 26.09 7.02
N TRP A 944 6.73 27.25 7.46
CA TRP A 944 6.42 27.76 8.79
C TRP A 944 4.96 28.24 8.91
N LEU A 945 4.47 29.01 7.95
CA LEU A 945 3.11 29.59 8.00
C LEU A 945 2.01 28.55 7.72
N PHE A 946 2.28 27.61 6.80
CA PHE A 946 1.29 26.64 6.34
C PHE A 946 1.68 25.19 6.64
N GLY A 947 2.72 24.94 7.44
CA GLY A 947 3.26 23.61 7.71
C GLY A 947 2.23 22.62 8.22
N LYS A 948 1.40 23.02 9.19
CA LYS A 948 0.30 22.19 9.70
C LYS A 948 -0.68 21.80 8.59
N ARG A 949 -1.04 22.74 7.70
CA ARG A 949 -1.91 22.48 6.53
C ARG A 949 -1.22 21.58 5.50
N MET A 950 0.07 21.77 5.27
CA MET A 950 0.86 20.91 4.40
C MET A 950 0.95 19.48 4.96
N ARG A 951 1.14 19.32 6.28
CA ARG A 951 1.11 18.01 6.96
C ARG A 951 -0.27 17.37 6.92
N VAL A 952 -1.35 18.13 7.05
CA VAL A 952 -2.73 17.63 6.84
C VAL A 952 -2.90 17.16 5.39
N ALA A 953 -2.40 17.92 4.40
CA ALA A 953 -2.46 17.52 2.99
C ALA A 953 -1.64 16.24 2.72
N THR A 954 -0.48 16.08 3.35
CA THR A 954 0.39 14.90 3.20
C THR A 954 0.08 13.77 4.18
N SER A 955 -0.85 13.96 5.13
CA SER A 955 -1.12 13.02 6.23
C SER A 955 -1.46 11.61 5.73
N LYS A 956 -2.28 11.54 4.68
CA LYS A 956 -2.69 10.28 4.03
C LYS A 956 -1.52 9.53 3.38
N LEU A 957 -0.45 10.21 2.95
CA LEU A 957 0.74 9.57 2.40
C LEU A 957 1.62 8.98 3.51
N VAL A 958 1.80 9.73 4.60
CA VAL A 958 2.59 9.31 5.77
C VAL A 958 1.95 8.09 6.44
N MET A 959 0.63 8.13 6.69
CA MET A 959 -0.11 7.03 7.32
C MET A 959 -0.19 5.77 6.44
N LYS A 960 -0.25 5.90 5.11
CA LYS A 960 -0.28 4.76 4.18
C LYS A 960 1.04 3.98 4.12
N GLY A 961 2.15 4.58 4.53
CA GLY A 961 3.42 3.86 4.66
C GLY A 961 3.53 2.96 5.88
N TYR A 962 2.92 3.37 7.00
CA TYR A 962 2.80 2.51 8.18
C TYR A 962 2.08 1.20 7.83
N VAL A 963 0.99 1.27 7.06
CA VAL A 963 0.18 0.10 6.64
C VAL A 963 0.82 -0.72 5.48
N ARG A 964 1.92 -0.25 4.86
CA ARG A 964 2.56 -0.91 3.70
C ARG A 964 3.95 -1.46 3.97
N SER A 965 4.49 -1.23 5.16
CA SER A 965 5.67 -1.95 5.68
C SER A 965 5.33 -3.33 6.24
N GLU A 966 4.05 -3.59 6.48
CA GLU A 966 3.39 -4.91 6.43
C GLU A 966 3.40 -5.47 5.00
#